data_AF-A0A0M6XS93-F1
#
_entry.id   AF-A0A0M6XS93-F1
#
_cell.length_a   1.000
_cell.length_b   1.000
_cell.length_c   1.000
_cell.angle_alpha   90.00
_cell.angle_beta   90.00
_cell.angle_gamma   90.00
#
_symmetry.space_group_name_H-M   'P 1'
#
loop_
_entity.id
_entity.type
_entity.pdbx_description
1 polymer ?
#
loop_
_entity_poly.entity_id
_entity_poly.type
_entity_poly.pdbx_seq_one_letter_code
_entity_poly.pdbx_strand_id
1 'polypeptide(L)'
;MRHDVSLSDRFDLAKQDVLLNGTQALVRLMLMQKERDRRAGLNTAGFCTGYRGSPLGGVDLNMAKARKVLEANDIQFRPGLNEDLAATSVWGTQQAELRGEGTHDGVFALWYGKGPGVDRSGDVMRHANMAGTSRNGGVLMAMGDDHTGESSTTCHQSDWALVDVHMPVLSPAGVQEILDFGIYGWALSRYAGVWVGLKTMKDTVEVTSVVDGRPDRMSFVTPEFDMPDGGLNIRLNDHWIPQEDRLLGYKRWAAEAFSHANRMDRRMHGKAGAKIGFVAAGKNWLDLVHAMNLLGLDEDECRRLGITTYKVGQTWPLDMKGFHDWADGLDLIVCVEEKRKLIEVQVKEAIFDDRHGRRVYGYRKQSGGPILFPQAYALDPTDIAEKVGGILKEEGRGTDRIEAGLTRIAEAKRADNAPDIAKRTPWFCSGCPHNTSTKVPEGSRAGAGIGCHVMALWMDRNTEGYTHMGGEGVNWVGESLFSKRKHVFQNLGEGTYNHSGILAIRAALAAKTTITYKILYNDAVAMTGGQHNEGDLQPEQIARELQAMGVQHISVVYDEKEGVDRSRFPSGLDWHEREEMEQVQQKMTGIEGVSVILFIQTCAAEKRRRRKRGQFPDPDRRLFINTDVCEGCGDCGVQSNCVSLVPVETEFGTKRAIDQSSCNKDYSCIKGFCPSFVSVEGAQLKKAPTAALDLPDLPEPELPVIDGTWNTVITGVGGTGVVTIGAVLAMAAHLDGKGAGLMEMAGLAQKGGAVALHCRLSNDPADISAIRVALGEADALIGGDLVVSADSKMLALTSTGRTGAVVNSHEIVTGDFTGNADFRLPADRLTLSLQARLRDRLTMFDASALAERLLGDTIFSNMMILGAAWQNGLVPLTREAIMKAVELNGAAVERNQRAFDIGRWAVLHAQDAQAMLADKVVALPDTPEQKIAARVAHLKLYQSDRLARRYTDRLDGIADPEVRLAVAKGYHKLLAYKDEYEVARLLQSTRDRVREAFDGDLKLTYHLAPPVVSQDGPDGRPKKRAFGQWIERFYPLLARGKVLRGTAFDPFGRTPERRMERALIEQYEADLNDVLPRLTDATRDAVVALAELPLAIRGFGPVKEANQRMAAKRREELLAVIRSGGPDMARAAE
;
A
#
# COMPACT_ATOMS: atom_id res chain seq x y z
N MET A 1 -5.51 -29.18 -27.61
CA MET A 1 -4.36 -29.90 -27.02
C MET A 1 -3.79 -28.94 -25.99
N ARG A 2 -3.99 -29.17 -24.69
CA ARG A 2 -3.57 -28.21 -23.65
C ARG A 2 -2.05 -28.30 -23.44
N HIS A 3 -1.38 -27.16 -23.37
CA HIS A 3 0.07 -27.08 -23.20
C HIS A 3 0.48 -27.62 -21.82
N ASP A 4 1.55 -28.40 -21.74
CA ASP A 4 2.22 -28.72 -20.48
C ASP A 4 2.98 -27.46 -20.03
N VAL A 5 2.33 -26.64 -19.19
CA VAL A 5 2.81 -25.32 -18.76
C VAL A 5 3.51 -25.44 -17.42
N SER A 6 4.76 -24.99 -17.36
CA SER A 6 5.54 -24.89 -16.12
C SER A 6 5.83 -23.43 -15.75
N LEU A 7 6.03 -23.13 -14.47
CA LEU A 7 6.43 -21.78 -14.05
C LEU A 7 7.79 -21.34 -14.62
N SER A 8 8.65 -22.28 -15.02
CA SER A 8 9.95 -22.03 -15.66
C SER A 8 9.85 -21.62 -17.13
N ASP A 9 8.72 -21.88 -17.80
CA ASP A 9 8.51 -21.59 -19.23
C ASP A 9 8.81 -20.12 -19.57
N ARG A 10 8.60 -19.23 -18.59
CA ARG A 10 8.88 -17.80 -18.69
C ARG A 10 10.34 -17.46 -19.07
N PHE A 11 11.31 -18.32 -18.76
CA PHE A 11 12.73 -18.16 -19.12
C PHE A 11 13.21 -19.18 -20.16
N ASP A 12 12.34 -20.08 -20.59
CA ASP A 12 12.63 -20.99 -21.69
C ASP A 12 12.43 -20.27 -23.04
N LEU A 13 13.51 -20.11 -23.79
CA LEU A 13 13.51 -19.43 -25.08
C LEU A 13 12.86 -20.26 -26.20
N ALA A 14 12.58 -21.55 -25.98
CA ALA A 14 11.85 -22.40 -26.92
C ALA A 14 10.33 -22.17 -26.89
N LYS A 15 9.81 -21.57 -25.80
CA LYS A 15 8.38 -21.24 -25.64
C LYS A 15 8.07 -19.93 -26.36
N GLN A 16 7.00 -19.94 -27.17
CA GLN A 16 6.52 -18.77 -27.91
C GLN A 16 5.64 -17.91 -27.02
N ASP A 17 4.48 -18.41 -26.60
CA ASP A 17 3.58 -17.68 -25.71
C ASP A 17 3.98 -17.90 -24.25
N VAL A 18 4.29 -16.81 -23.55
CA VAL A 18 4.74 -16.85 -22.15
C VAL A 18 4.01 -15.81 -21.32
N LEU A 19 3.62 -16.20 -20.11
CA LEU A 19 3.05 -15.28 -19.12
C LEU A 19 4.18 -14.61 -18.33
N LEU A 20 4.33 -13.30 -18.49
CA LEU A 20 5.40 -12.50 -17.89
C LEU A 20 4.86 -11.20 -17.32
N ASN A 21 5.49 -10.72 -16.25
CA ASN A 21 5.40 -9.30 -15.91
C ASN A 21 6.62 -8.53 -16.42
N GLY A 22 6.59 -7.19 -16.38
CA GLY A 22 7.69 -6.39 -16.92
C GLY A 22 9.04 -6.62 -16.23
N THR A 23 9.08 -6.85 -14.91
CA THR A 23 10.36 -7.19 -14.23
C THR A 23 10.93 -8.54 -14.69
N GLN A 24 10.07 -9.52 -14.98
CA GLN A 24 10.48 -10.82 -15.52
C GLN A 24 10.84 -10.71 -17.01
N ALA A 25 10.18 -9.81 -17.74
CA ALA A 25 10.53 -9.50 -19.12
C ALA A 25 11.96 -8.97 -19.22
N LEU A 26 12.43 -8.14 -18.27
CA LEU A 26 13.83 -7.70 -18.22
C LEU A 26 14.83 -8.86 -18.03
N VAL A 27 14.49 -9.89 -17.26
CA VAL A 27 15.31 -11.11 -17.15
C VAL A 27 15.35 -11.86 -18.47
N ARG A 28 14.17 -12.10 -19.08
CA ARG A 28 14.07 -12.80 -20.37
C ARG A 28 14.77 -12.02 -21.49
N LEU A 29 14.69 -10.70 -21.47
CA LEU A 29 15.34 -9.80 -22.42
C LEU A 29 16.86 -10.01 -22.46
N MET A 30 17.51 -10.15 -21.31
CA MET A 30 18.95 -10.46 -21.23
C MET A 30 19.29 -11.81 -21.90
N LEU A 31 18.46 -12.85 -21.66
CA LEU A 31 18.62 -14.16 -22.27
C LEU A 31 18.40 -14.11 -23.79
N MET A 32 17.39 -13.36 -24.24
CA MET A 32 17.10 -13.16 -25.66
C MET A 32 18.27 -12.50 -26.38
N GLN A 33 18.89 -11.47 -25.79
CA GLN A 33 20.03 -10.81 -26.41
C GLN A 33 21.25 -11.72 -26.54
N LYS A 34 21.58 -12.48 -25.49
CA LYS A 34 22.67 -13.48 -25.56
C LYS A 34 22.42 -14.50 -26.68
N GLU A 35 21.20 -15.00 -26.80
CA GLU A 35 20.85 -15.97 -27.84
C GLU A 35 20.91 -15.36 -29.24
N ARG A 36 20.51 -14.09 -29.41
CA ARG A 36 20.66 -13.37 -30.69
C ARG A 36 22.13 -13.18 -31.07
N ASP A 37 22.98 -12.81 -30.12
CA ASP A 37 24.41 -12.65 -30.35
C ASP A 37 25.07 -13.98 -30.72
N ARG A 38 24.71 -15.07 -30.03
CA ARG A 38 25.16 -16.43 -30.36
C ARG A 38 24.77 -16.84 -31.78
N ARG A 39 23.53 -16.57 -32.20
CA ARG A 39 23.05 -16.82 -33.58
C ARG A 39 23.77 -15.96 -34.62
N ALA A 40 24.22 -14.77 -34.23
CA ALA A 40 25.05 -13.90 -35.07
C ALA A 40 26.55 -14.26 -35.06
N GLY A 41 26.96 -15.31 -34.33
CA GLY A 41 28.35 -15.76 -34.24
C GLY A 41 29.23 -14.96 -33.29
N LEU A 42 28.63 -14.16 -32.39
CA LEU A 42 29.36 -13.36 -31.38
C LEU A 42 29.41 -14.10 -30.04
N ASN A 43 30.56 -14.01 -29.36
CA ASN A 43 30.74 -14.44 -27.98
C ASN A 43 30.65 -13.25 -27.02
N THR A 44 29.44 -12.72 -26.80
CA THR A 44 29.19 -11.61 -25.86
C THR A 44 28.83 -12.12 -24.46
N ALA A 45 29.00 -11.27 -23.45
CA ALA A 45 28.50 -11.51 -22.09
C ALA A 45 27.45 -10.45 -21.70
N GLY A 46 26.62 -10.77 -20.71
CA GLY A 46 25.62 -9.84 -20.18
C GLY A 46 25.98 -9.33 -18.79
N PHE A 47 25.71 -8.05 -18.51
CA PHE A 47 25.86 -7.48 -17.16
C PHE A 47 24.60 -6.72 -16.74
N CYS A 48 24.07 -7.04 -15.55
CA CYS A 48 22.91 -6.34 -14.99
C CYS A 48 23.25 -5.81 -13.60
N THR A 49 22.98 -4.53 -13.36
CA THR A 49 23.11 -3.87 -12.05
C THR A 49 22.17 -2.69 -11.96
N GLY A 50 21.80 -2.31 -10.75
CA GLY A 50 20.89 -1.20 -10.51
C GLY A 50 20.56 -1.09 -9.03
N TYR A 51 19.67 -0.17 -8.70
CA TYR A 51 19.14 -0.06 -7.34
C TYR A 51 17.61 -0.15 -7.37
N ARG A 52 17.06 -0.91 -6.43
CA ARG A 52 15.64 -1.20 -6.34
C ARG A 52 14.81 0.05 -6.03
N GLY A 53 13.70 0.21 -6.72
CA GLY A 53 12.67 1.19 -6.40
C GLY A 53 11.44 0.98 -7.28
N SER A 54 10.23 1.09 -6.73
CA SER A 54 8.98 0.92 -7.51
C SER A 54 8.93 1.93 -8.67
N PRO A 55 8.58 1.52 -9.91
CA PRO A 55 8.00 0.21 -10.28
C PRO A 55 9.01 -0.92 -10.56
N LEU A 56 10.31 -0.65 -10.54
CA LEU A 56 11.39 -1.62 -10.82
C LEU A 56 11.89 -2.38 -9.57
N GLY A 57 11.22 -2.24 -8.42
CA GLY A 57 11.68 -2.81 -7.13
C GLY A 57 11.75 -4.34 -7.08
N GLY A 58 11.13 -5.02 -8.05
CA GLY A 58 11.17 -6.48 -8.19
C GLY A 58 12.32 -7.02 -9.06
N VAL A 59 13.11 -6.17 -9.72
CA VAL A 59 14.15 -6.62 -10.67
C VAL A 59 15.21 -7.46 -9.96
N ASP A 60 15.79 -6.99 -8.86
CA ASP A 60 16.79 -7.71 -8.06
C ASP A 60 16.33 -9.11 -7.69
N LEU A 61 15.10 -9.22 -7.19
CA LEU A 61 14.52 -10.48 -6.75
C LEU A 61 14.38 -11.47 -7.91
N ASN A 62 13.94 -10.99 -9.08
CA ASN A 62 13.78 -11.86 -10.25
C ASN A 62 15.14 -12.25 -10.85
N MET A 63 16.10 -11.33 -10.95
CA MET A 63 17.46 -11.62 -11.39
C MET A 63 18.15 -12.63 -10.47
N ALA A 64 18.03 -12.44 -9.15
CA ALA A 64 18.59 -13.38 -8.17
C ALA A 64 17.95 -14.78 -8.24
N LYS A 65 16.63 -14.86 -8.43
CA LYS A 65 15.92 -16.15 -8.65
C LYS A 65 16.36 -16.84 -9.94
N ALA A 66 16.62 -16.07 -11.00
CA ALA A 66 17.05 -16.56 -12.30
C ALA A 66 18.57 -16.79 -12.41
N ARG A 67 19.34 -16.56 -11.34
CA ARG A 67 20.81 -16.59 -11.33
C ARG A 67 21.41 -17.80 -12.04
N LYS A 68 20.89 -19.00 -11.79
CA LYS A 68 21.39 -20.24 -12.42
C LYS A 68 21.27 -20.21 -13.95
N VAL A 69 20.15 -19.72 -14.48
CA VAL A 69 19.89 -19.66 -15.92
C VAL A 69 20.70 -18.51 -16.55
N LEU A 70 20.85 -17.38 -15.85
CA LEU A 70 21.66 -16.25 -16.29
C LEU A 70 23.15 -16.61 -16.36
N GLU A 71 23.72 -17.18 -15.30
CA GLU A 71 25.14 -17.58 -15.26
C GLU A 71 25.47 -18.64 -16.30
N ALA A 72 24.55 -19.57 -16.59
CA ALA A 72 24.70 -20.56 -17.66
C ALA A 72 24.75 -19.95 -19.08
N ASN A 73 24.38 -18.67 -19.22
CA ASN A 73 24.38 -17.92 -20.46
C ASN A 73 25.36 -16.72 -20.42
N ASP A 74 26.36 -16.78 -19.53
CA ASP A 74 27.38 -15.72 -19.33
C ASP A 74 26.78 -14.34 -18.96
N ILE A 75 25.65 -14.35 -18.26
CA ILE A 75 25.00 -13.13 -17.77
C ILE A 75 25.22 -13.00 -16.27
N GLN A 76 25.85 -11.90 -15.86
CA GLN A 76 26.17 -11.61 -14.47
C GLN A 76 25.24 -10.55 -13.91
N PHE A 77 24.52 -10.89 -12.85
CA PHE A 77 23.77 -9.92 -12.04
C PHE A 77 24.56 -9.55 -10.79
N ARG A 78 24.77 -8.25 -10.58
CA ARG A 78 25.33 -7.68 -9.35
C ARG A 78 24.39 -6.59 -8.85
N PRO A 79 23.81 -6.71 -7.64
CA PRO A 79 23.02 -5.63 -7.08
C PRO A 79 23.94 -4.41 -6.83
N GLY A 80 23.47 -3.22 -7.19
CA GLY A 80 24.20 -1.98 -6.98
C GLY A 80 23.96 -1.41 -5.59
N LEU A 81 24.96 -0.74 -5.00
CA LEU A 81 24.81 -0.06 -3.70
C LEU A 81 23.89 1.17 -3.80
N ASN A 82 23.99 1.89 -4.91
CA ASN A 82 23.11 2.97 -5.32
C ASN A 82 23.13 3.07 -6.86
N GLU A 83 22.26 3.90 -7.41
CA GLU A 83 22.06 4.08 -8.84
C GLU A 83 23.29 4.58 -9.59
N ASP A 84 24.01 5.53 -8.98
CA ASP A 84 25.18 6.21 -9.55
C ASP A 84 26.38 5.26 -9.70
N LEU A 85 26.70 4.50 -8.65
CA LEU A 85 27.76 3.49 -8.68
C LEU A 85 27.40 2.30 -9.57
N ALA A 86 26.12 1.94 -9.65
CA ALA A 86 25.65 0.94 -10.59
C ALA A 86 25.85 1.40 -12.05
N ALA A 87 25.51 2.64 -12.39
CA ALA A 87 25.77 3.21 -13.72
C ALA A 87 27.27 3.27 -14.01
N THR A 88 28.09 3.66 -13.03
CA THR A 88 29.56 3.66 -13.17
C THR A 88 30.10 2.26 -13.48
N SER A 89 29.57 1.23 -12.82
CA SER A 89 29.95 -0.16 -13.07
C SER A 89 29.57 -0.60 -14.49
N VAL A 90 28.39 -0.20 -14.98
CA VAL A 90 27.97 -0.45 -16.37
C VAL A 90 28.92 0.23 -17.35
N TRP A 91 29.34 1.47 -17.10
CA TRP A 91 30.32 2.14 -17.95
C TRP A 91 31.65 1.39 -18.02
N GLY A 92 32.10 0.82 -16.90
CA GLY A 92 33.28 -0.06 -16.88
C GLY A 92 33.17 -1.27 -17.82
N THR A 93 31.98 -1.87 -17.95
CA THR A 93 31.77 -3.02 -18.84
C THR A 93 32.00 -2.70 -20.31
N GLN A 94 31.74 -1.45 -20.72
CA GLN A 94 31.94 -0.99 -22.10
C GLN A 94 33.41 -0.78 -22.47
N GLN A 95 34.32 -0.95 -21.50
CA GLN A 95 35.76 -0.80 -21.69
C GLN A 95 36.51 -2.12 -21.61
N ALA A 96 35.81 -3.24 -21.37
CA ALA A 96 36.41 -4.52 -21.01
C ALA A 96 37.33 -5.07 -22.11
N GLU A 97 36.90 -5.01 -23.37
CA GLU A 97 37.66 -5.52 -24.51
C GLU A 97 38.68 -4.54 -25.09
N LEU A 98 38.56 -3.24 -24.78
CA LEU A 98 39.35 -2.17 -25.44
C LEU A 98 40.87 -2.29 -25.24
N ARG A 99 41.30 -2.97 -24.17
CA ARG A 99 42.72 -3.17 -23.83
C ARG A 99 43.29 -4.49 -24.37
N GLY A 100 42.48 -5.30 -25.04
CA GLY A 100 42.86 -6.65 -25.47
C GLY A 100 42.86 -7.69 -24.33
N GLU A 101 42.37 -7.32 -23.14
CA GLU A 101 42.27 -8.18 -21.95
C GLU A 101 40.86 -8.76 -21.76
N GLY A 102 39.92 -8.42 -22.65
CA GLY A 102 38.53 -8.87 -22.59
C GLY A 102 38.42 -10.38 -22.84
N THR A 103 37.56 -11.04 -22.08
CA THR A 103 37.26 -12.49 -22.23
C THR A 103 36.15 -12.78 -23.25
N HIS A 104 35.48 -11.73 -23.74
CA HIS A 104 34.32 -11.77 -24.61
C HIS A 104 34.44 -10.66 -25.67
N ASP A 105 33.70 -10.79 -26.78
CA ASP A 105 33.72 -9.83 -27.89
C ASP A 105 33.10 -8.46 -27.53
N GLY A 106 32.34 -8.41 -26.44
CA GLY A 106 31.70 -7.24 -25.87
C GLY A 106 30.75 -7.63 -24.72
N VAL A 107 30.41 -6.67 -23.87
CA VAL A 107 29.48 -6.88 -22.76
C VAL A 107 28.23 -6.02 -22.96
N PHE A 108 27.08 -6.64 -23.22
CA PHE A 108 25.81 -5.90 -23.24
C PHE A 108 25.32 -5.71 -21.80
N ALA A 109 24.80 -4.52 -21.50
CA ALA A 109 24.44 -4.18 -20.14
C ALA A 109 23.02 -3.66 -19.98
N LEU A 110 22.40 -4.03 -18.86
CA LEU A 110 21.14 -3.49 -18.37
C LEU A 110 21.38 -2.76 -17.04
N TRP A 111 21.14 -1.46 -17.04
CA TRP A 111 21.00 -0.67 -15.83
C TRP A 111 19.52 -0.51 -15.47
N TYR A 112 19.18 -0.49 -14.17
CA TYR A 112 17.84 -0.13 -13.73
C TYR A 112 17.86 0.78 -12.49
N GLY A 113 16.90 1.70 -12.44
CA GLY A 113 16.74 2.61 -11.32
C GLY A 113 15.42 3.37 -11.39
N LYS A 114 14.92 3.82 -10.23
CA LYS A 114 13.74 4.68 -10.16
C LYS A 114 14.10 6.11 -10.57
N GLY A 115 13.11 6.90 -10.98
CA GLY A 115 13.24 8.31 -11.33
C GLY A 115 14.26 9.14 -10.53
N PRO A 116 14.11 9.30 -9.20
CA PRO A 116 15.08 10.08 -8.41
C PRO A 116 16.53 9.54 -8.47
N GLY A 117 16.69 8.24 -8.72
CA GLY A 117 17.99 7.61 -8.95
C GLY A 117 18.58 7.95 -10.33
N VAL A 118 17.73 8.19 -11.33
CA VAL A 118 18.13 8.77 -12.63
C VAL A 118 18.67 10.18 -12.41
N ASP A 119 17.91 11.05 -11.73
CA ASP A 119 18.35 12.43 -11.41
C ASP A 119 19.69 12.45 -10.66
N ARG A 120 19.86 11.52 -9.71
CA ARG A 120 21.11 11.38 -8.94
C ARG A 120 22.31 10.98 -9.80
N SER A 121 22.10 10.21 -10.86
CA SER A 121 23.16 9.63 -11.70
C SER A 121 23.55 10.53 -12.88
N GLY A 122 23.12 11.79 -12.89
CA GLY A 122 23.33 12.72 -14.01
C GLY A 122 24.79 12.86 -14.45
N ASP A 123 25.72 12.88 -13.50
CA ASP A 123 27.15 13.06 -13.78
C ASP A 123 27.76 11.87 -14.53
N VAL A 124 27.56 10.65 -14.03
CA VAL A 124 28.04 9.44 -14.71
C VAL A 124 27.34 9.23 -16.06
N MET A 125 26.05 9.56 -16.17
CA MET A 125 25.33 9.48 -17.45
C MET A 125 25.98 10.38 -18.52
N ARG A 126 26.39 11.60 -18.15
CA ARG A 126 27.07 12.52 -19.08
C ARG A 126 28.41 11.95 -19.55
N HIS A 127 29.26 11.51 -18.62
CA HIS A 127 30.56 10.94 -18.95
C HIS A 127 30.44 9.68 -19.82
N ALA A 128 29.52 8.79 -19.45
CA ALA A 128 29.37 7.51 -20.13
C ALA A 128 28.81 7.67 -21.55
N ASN A 129 27.86 8.60 -21.78
CA ASN A 129 27.30 8.81 -23.12
C ASN A 129 28.26 9.55 -24.06
N MET A 130 29.01 10.53 -23.53
CA MET A 130 30.10 11.18 -24.27
C MET A 130 31.11 10.15 -24.77
N ALA A 131 31.59 9.28 -23.86
CA ALA A 131 32.51 8.20 -24.20
C ALA A 131 31.88 7.21 -25.20
N GLY A 132 30.63 6.80 -24.94
CA GLY A 132 29.86 5.87 -25.75
C GLY A 132 29.93 4.42 -25.29
N THR A 133 29.48 3.52 -26.17
CA THR A 133 29.38 2.08 -25.90
C THR A 133 30.32 1.27 -26.77
N SER A 134 30.63 0.06 -26.29
CA SER A 134 31.36 -0.95 -27.07
C SER A 134 30.60 -1.34 -28.34
N ARG A 135 31.32 -1.67 -29.41
CA ARG A 135 30.76 -2.09 -30.70
C ARG A 135 29.84 -3.31 -30.58
N ASN A 136 30.21 -4.29 -29.74
CA ASN A 136 29.43 -5.52 -29.52
C ASN A 136 28.81 -5.58 -28.12
N GLY A 137 29.02 -4.55 -27.29
CA GLY A 137 28.39 -4.44 -25.97
C GLY A 137 27.00 -3.83 -26.08
N GLY A 138 26.91 -2.52 -25.84
CA GLY A 138 25.67 -1.75 -25.85
C GLY A 138 25.04 -1.69 -24.45
N VAL A 139 24.33 -0.60 -24.17
CA VAL A 139 23.77 -0.30 -22.85
C VAL A 139 22.31 0.12 -22.96
N LEU A 140 21.47 -0.53 -22.16
CA LEU A 140 20.06 -0.21 -21.96
C LEU A 140 19.86 0.27 -20.51
N MET A 141 19.18 1.40 -20.33
CA MET A 141 18.84 1.97 -19.02
C MET A 141 17.33 1.91 -18.79
N ALA A 142 16.86 0.95 -17.99
CA ALA A 142 15.47 0.89 -17.58
C ALA A 142 15.18 1.92 -16.47
N MET A 143 14.42 2.96 -16.81
CA MET A 143 14.08 4.05 -15.89
C MET A 143 12.66 3.85 -15.35
N GLY A 144 12.50 3.78 -14.04
CA GLY A 144 11.20 3.57 -13.39
C GLY A 144 10.53 4.88 -12.99
N ASP A 145 9.59 5.36 -13.80
CA ASP A 145 8.80 6.57 -13.54
C ASP A 145 7.50 6.29 -12.78
N ASP A 146 7.15 7.21 -11.87
CA ASP A 146 5.92 7.23 -11.08
C ASP A 146 5.23 8.59 -11.28
N HIS A 147 4.37 8.67 -12.29
CA HIS A 147 3.72 9.92 -12.70
C HIS A 147 2.69 10.44 -11.69
N THR A 148 2.13 9.57 -10.86
CA THR A 148 1.09 9.90 -9.86
C THR A 148 1.62 10.03 -8.44
N GLY A 149 2.87 9.61 -8.18
CA GLY A 149 3.48 9.68 -6.85
C GLY A 149 2.89 8.68 -5.86
N GLU A 150 2.35 7.56 -6.33
CA GLU A 150 1.69 6.55 -5.48
C GLU A 150 2.67 5.84 -4.54
N SER A 151 3.93 5.73 -4.96
CA SER A 151 5.00 5.00 -4.27
C SER A 151 6.25 5.88 -4.05
N SER A 152 6.12 7.19 -4.27
CA SER A 152 7.22 8.15 -4.38
C SER A 152 6.91 9.45 -3.66
N THR A 153 7.95 10.17 -3.27
CA THR A 153 7.82 11.55 -2.77
C THR A 153 7.71 12.58 -3.91
N THR A 154 7.91 12.17 -5.16
CA THR A 154 7.87 13.03 -6.35
C THR A 154 7.10 12.36 -7.48
N CYS A 155 6.20 13.11 -8.15
CA CYS A 155 5.56 12.70 -9.40
C CYS A 155 6.56 12.85 -10.57
N HIS A 156 7.36 11.82 -10.80
CA HIS A 156 8.60 11.89 -11.59
C HIS A 156 8.37 11.81 -13.11
N GLN A 157 9.37 12.23 -13.89
CA GLN A 157 9.47 12.02 -15.34
C GLN A 157 10.97 12.03 -15.76
N SER A 158 11.51 10.88 -16.18
CA SER A 158 12.96 10.70 -16.38
C SER A 158 13.49 11.13 -17.76
N ASP A 159 12.62 11.21 -18.78
CA ASP A 159 13.03 11.45 -20.17
C ASP A 159 13.87 12.72 -20.35
N TRP A 160 13.55 13.82 -19.66
CA TRP A 160 14.33 15.06 -19.71
C TRP A 160 15.76 14.94 -19.20
N ALA A 161 16.02 14.07 -18.21
CA ALA A 161 17.38 13.83 -17.73
C ALA A 161 18.23 13.16 -18.82
N LEU A 162 17.63 12.29 -19.63
CA LEU A 162 18.31 11.62 -20.74
C LEU A 162 18.50 12.53 -21.94
N VAL A 163 17.50 13.38 -22.24
CA VAL A 163 17.61 14.41 -23.28
C VAL A 163 18.79 15.34 -22.98
N ASP A 164 18.98 15.75 -21.72
CA ASP A 164 20.08 16.62 -21.27
C ASP A 164 21.49 16.02 -21.49
N VAL A 165 21.61 14.69 -21.48
CA VAL A 165 22.87 13.97 -21.74
C VAL A 165 22.92 13.35 -23.14
N HIS A 166 21.97 13.67 -24.02
CA HIS A 166 21.84 13.16 -25.38
C HIS A 166 21.68 11.63 -25.52
N MET A 167 20.99 10.98 -24.59
CA MET A 167 20.64 9.56 -24.69
C MET A 167 19.27 9.37 -25.37
N PRO A 168 19.14 8.51 -26.39
CA PRO A 168 17.84 8.16 -26.96
C PRO A 168 16.89 7.59 -25.92
N VAL A 169 15.60 7.90 -26.04
CA VAL A 169 14.55 7.46 -25.11
C VAL A 169 13.51 6.64 -25.86
N LEU A 170 13.31 5.41 -25.40
CA LEU A 170 12.28 4.49 -25.88
C LEU A 170 11.14 4.42 -24.88
N SER A 171 9.91 4.46 -25.36
CA SER A 171 8.71 4.47 -24.52
C SER A 171 7.81 3.27 -24.83
N PRO A 172 8.08 2.08 -24.24
CA PRO A 172 7.25 0.89 -24.44
C PRO A 172 5.84 1.10 -23.90
N ALA A 173 4.84 0.58 -24.63
CA ALA A 173 3.44 0.66 -24.24
C ALA A 173 3.02 -0.42 -23.24
N GLY A 174 3.73 -1.56 -23.20
CA GLY A 174 3.43 -2.68 -22.30
C GLY A 174 4.54 -3.72 -22.31
N VAL A 175 4.28 -4.89 -21.70
CA VAL A 175 5.29 -5.95 -21.46
C VAL A 175 5.92 -6.46 -22.77
N GLN A 176 5.14 -6.62 -23.84
CA GLN A 176 5.66 -7.04 -25.15
C GLN A 176 6.71 -6.04 -25.67
N GLU A 177 6.43 -4.74 -25.56
CA GLU A 177 7.34 -3.71 -26.07
C GLU A 177 8.55 -3.51 -25.17
N ILE A 178 8.52 -3.91 -23.89
CA ILE A 178 9.74 -3.98 -23.07
C ILE A 178 10.75 -4.96 -23.71
N LEU A 179 10.28 -6.11 -24.22
CA LEU A 179 11.13 -7.07 -24.93
C LEU A 179 11.60 -6.49 -26.28
N ASP A 180 10.66 -6.00 -27.09
CA ASP A 180 10.95 -5.53 -28.44
C ASP A 180 11.87 -4.30 -28.44
N PHE A 181 11.51 -3.29 -27.65
CA PHE A 181 12.25 -2.03 -27.57
C PHE A 181 13.55 -2.21 -26.80
N GLY A 182 13.64 -3.19 -25.89
CA GLY A 182 14.90 -3.56 -25.24
C GLY A 182 15.92 -4.11 -26.24
N ILE A 183 15.49 -5.07 -27.08
CA ILE A 183 16.33 -5.66 -28.13
C ILE A 183 16.71 -4.59 -29.19
N TYR A 184 15.78 -3.71 -29.56
CA TYR A 184 16.08 -2.55 -30.40
C TYR A 184 17.08 -1.60 -29.73
N GLY A 185 16.92 -1.32 -28.43
CA GLY A 185 17.76 -0.41 -27.68
C GLY A 185 19.23 -0.83 -27.63
N TRP A 186 19.53 -2.13 -27.46
CA TRP A 186 20.92 -2.60 -27.58
C TRP A 186 21.47 -2.49 -29.00
N ALA A 187 20.67 -2.79 -30.02
CA ALA A 187 21.09 -2.65 -31.41
C ALA A 187 21.39 -1.17 -31.76
N LEU A 188 20.50 -0.26 -31.36
CA LEU A 188 20.69 1.19 -31.48
C LEU A 188 21.93 1.65 -30.71
N SER A 189 22.10 1.18 -29.48
CA SER A 189 23.22 1.54 -28.62
C SER A 189 24.57 1.16 -29.26
N ARG A 190 24.67 -0.06 -29.81
CA ARG A 190 25.87 -0.55 -30.52
C ARG A 190 26.15 0.27 -31.77
N TYR A 191 25.11 0.60 -32.54
CA TYR A 191 25.22 1.32 -33.80
C TYR A 191 25.64 2.79 -33.61
N ALA A 192 24.92 3.53 -32.76
CA ALA A 192 25.13 4.96 -32.58
C ALA A 192 26.19 5.29 -31.50
N GLY A 193 26.71 4.29 -30.77
CA GLY A 193 27.71 4.51 -29.72
C GLY A 193 27.17 5.31 -28.54
N VAL A 194 25.89 5.13 -28.20
CA VAL A 194 25.15 5.84 -27.14
C VAL A 194 24.50 4.88 -26.18
N TRP A 195 24.19 5.35 -24.98
CA TRP A 195 23.32 4.62 -24.05
C TRP A 195 21.86 4.90 -24.40
N VAL A 196 20.99 3.91 -24.24
CA VAL A 196 19.58 4.03 -24.62
C VAL A 196 18.68 3.87 -23.40
N GLY A 197 17.82 4.84 -23.16
CA GLY A 197 16.80 4.80 -22.12
C GLY A 197 15.60 3.95 -22.54
N LEU A 198 15.14 3.10 -21.63
CA LEU A 198 13.86 2.42 -21.70
C LEU A 198 12.96 2.99 -20.60
N LYS A 199 12.04 3.88 -20.97
CA LYS A 199 11.10 4.52 -20.04
C LYS A 199 10.07 3.49 -19.59
N THR A 200 10.12 3.13 -18.32
CA THR A 200 9.21 2.18 -17.73
C THR A 200 8.35 2.86 -16.67
N MET A 201 7.06 2.53 -16.69
CA MET A 201 6.06 3.05 -15.76
C MET A 201 5.37 1.90 -15.03
N LYS A 202 4.66 2.20 -13.95
CA LYS A 202 3.86 1.21 -13.21
C LYS A 202 2.95 0.41 -14.15
N ASP A 203 2.24 1.10 -15.03
CA ASP A 203 1.33 0.53 -16.05
C ASP A 203 2.04 -0.29 -17.15
N THR A 204 3.37 -0.38 -17.13
CA THR A 204 4.15 -1.21 -18.07
C THR A 204 4.92 -2.32 -17.37
N VAL A 205 5.38 -2.11 -16.12
CA VAL A 205 6.27 -3.03 -15.40
C VAL A 205 5.53 -3.91 -14.40
N GLU A 206 4.59 -3.33 -13.67
CA GLU A 206 3.77 -4.03 -12.66
C GLU A 206 2.55 -4.70 -13.31
N VAL A 207 2.56 -4.81 -14.63
CA VAL A 207 1.58 -5.53 -15.43
C VAL A 207 2.08 -6.93 -15.74
N THR A 208 1.20 -7.92 -15.60
CA THR A 208 1.40 -9.29 -16.10
C THR A 208 0.60 -9.47 -17.39
N SER A 209 1.25 -9.97 -18.43
CA SER A 209 0.64 -10.22 -19.74
C SER A 209 1.12 -11.53 -20.37
N VAL A 210 0.29 -12.13 -21.21
CA VAL A 210 0.73 -13.16 -22.17
C VAL A 210 1.41 -12.45 -23.34
N VAL A 211 2.64 -12.82 -23.67
CA VAL A 211 3.46 -12.16 -24.70
C VAL A 211 4.14 -13.18 -25.61
N ASP A 212 4.49 -12.76 -26.83
CA ASP A 212 5.35 -13.50 -27.76
C ASP A 212 6.81 -13.32 -27.33
N GLY A 213 7.36 -14.39 -26.76
CA GLY A 213 8.71 -14.47 -26.22
C GLY A 213 9.78 -14.93 -27.21
N ARG A 214 9.51 -15.00 -28.52
CA ARG A 214 10.49 -15.43 -29.52
C ARG A 214 11.69 -14.46 -29.60
N PRO A 215 12.95 -14.93 -29.48
CA PRO A 215 14.13 -14.08 -29.58
C PRO A 215 14.27 -13.34 -30.91
N ASP A 216 13.71 -13.87 -31.99
CA ASP A 216 13.81 -13.39 -33.38
C ASP A 216 12.58 -12.57 -33.84
N ARG A 217 11.66 -12.23 -32.92
CA ARG A 217 10.46 -11.44 -33.23
C ARG A 217 10.77 -10.10 -33.91
N MET A 218 11.89 -9.47 -33.53
CA MET A 218 12.37 -8.22 -34.12
C MET A 218 13.61 -8.46 -35.00
N SER A 219 13.67 -7.81 -36.15
CA SER A 219 14.81 -7.79 -37.06
C SER A 219 15.16 -6.33 -37.41
N PHE A 220 16.45 -6.02 -37.50
CA PHE A 220 16.91 -4.65 -37.67
C PHE A 220 17.79 -4.47 -38.90
N VAL A 221 17.70 -3.29 -39.51
CA VAL A 221 18.50 -2.82 -40.64
C VAL A 221 19.48 -1.78 -40.13
N THR A 222 20.74 -1.90 -40.55
CA THR A 222 21.76 -0.87 -40.33
C THR A 222 21.70 0.13 -41.49
N PRO A 223 21.37 1.42 -41.24
CA PRO A 223 21.35 2.42 -42.30
C PRO A 223 22.76 2.80 -42.75
N GLU A 224 22.87 3.31 -43.98
CA GLU A 224 24.06 4.04 -44.42
C GLU A 224 24.09 5.41 -43.74
N PHE A 225 25.25 5.78 -43.18
CA PHE A 225 25.46 7.01 -42.44
C PHE A 225 26.91 7.48 -42.57
N ASP A 226 27.12 8.79 -42.68
CA ASP A 226 28.44 9.39 -42.79
C ASP A 226 29.17 9.34 -41.44
N MET A 227 29.93 8.26 -41.25
CA MET A 227 30.64 7.98 -39.99
C MET A 227 31.84 8.93 -39.81
N PRO A 228 32.08 9.44 -38.58
CA PRO A 228 33.29 10.21 -38.27
C PRO A 228 34.53 9.31 -38.21
N ASP A 229 35.70 9.93 -38.22
CA ASP A 229 36.98 9.21 -38.13
C ASP A 229 37.07 8.33 -36.86
N GLY A 230 37.37 7.05 -37.08
CA GLY A 230 37.41 6.03 -36.03
C GLY A 230 36.04 5.60 -35.49
N GLY A 231 34.92 6.01 -36.12
CA GLY A 231 33.57 5.58 -35.79
C GLY A 231 32.96 6.26 -34.56
N LEU A 232 31.82 5.73 -34.07
CA LEU A 232 31.04 6.32 -32.98
C LEU A 232 31.31 5.68 -31.60
N ASN A 233 31.83 4.46 -31.57
CA ASN A 233 32.00 3.69 -30.35
C ASN A 233 33.14 4.21 -29.46
N ILE A 234 33.09 3.79 -28.19
CA ILE A 234 34.06 4.11 -27.14
C ILE A 234 35.48 3.66 -27.51
N ARG A 235 36.49 4.43 -27.08
CA ARG A 235 37.91 4.15 -27.29
C ARG A 235 38.76 4.62 -26.11
N LEU A 236 39.97 4.09 -26.00
CA LEU A 236 40.93 4.47 -24.96
C LEU A 236 41.57 5.83 -25.26
N ASN A 237 41.94 6.56 -24.21
CA ASN A 237 42.69 7.82 -24.29
C ASN A 237 42.00 8.91 -25.15
N ASP A 238 40.67 8.92 -25.14
CA ASP A 238 39.84 9.84 -25.92
C ASP A 238 39.62 11.14 -25.15
N HIS A 239 40.13 12.26 -25.65
CA HIS A 239 39.97 13.56 -24.98
C HIS A 239 38.49 14.00 -24.98
N TRP A 240 38.03 14.69 -23.92
CA TRP A 240 36.61 15.04 -23.76
C TRP A 240 36.07 15.97 -24.87
N ILE A 241 36.91 16.83 -25.46
CA ILE A 241 36.50 17.71 -26.58
C ILE A 241 36.07 16.89 -27.83
N PRO A 242 36.88 15.97 -28.38
CA PRO A 242 36.43 15.05 -29.43
C PRO A 242 35.21 14.19 -29.07
N GLN A 243 35.04 13.81 -27.80
CA GLN A 243 33.85 13.09 -27.35
C GLN A 243 32.58 13.94 -27.49
N GLU A 244 32.63 15.20 -27.07
CA GLU A 244 31.52 16.15 -27.22
C GLU A 244 31.19 16.39 -28.70
N ASP A 245 32.21 16.65 -29.53
CA ASP A 245 32.04 16.85 -30.97
C ASP A 245 31.37 15.65 -31.65
N ARG A 246 31.80 14.43 -31.33
CA ARG A 246 31.14 13.21 -31.84
C ARG A 246 29.71 13.06 -31.34
N LEU A 247 29.45 13.34 -30.07
CA LEU A 247 28.11 13.21 -29.48
C LEU A 247 27.10 14.15 -30.17
N LEU A 248 27.45 15.43 -30.27
CA LEU A 248 26.57 16.48 -30.81
C LEU A 248 26.51 16.45 -32.34
N GLY A 249 27.65 16.22 -32.99
CA GLY A 249 27.78 16.26 -34.45
C GLY A 249 27.33 15.00 -35.16
N TYR A 250 27.37 13.82 -34.52
CA TYR A 250 27.16 12.54 -35.20
C TYR A 250 26.24 11.57 -34.47
N LYS A 251 26.49 11.29 -33.18
CA LYS A 251 25.79 10.19 -32.46
C LYS A 251 24.27 10.39 -32.39
N ARG A 252 23.80 11.61 -32.10
CA ARG A 252 22.36 11.95 -32.09
C ARG A 252 21.71 11.63 -33.45
N TRP A 253 22.33 12.07 -34.54
CA TRP A 253 21.80 11.89 -35.90
C TRP A 253 21.86 10.44 -36.36
N ALA A 254 22.89 9.70 -35.95
CA ALA A 254 22.94 8.26 -36.15
C ALA A 254 21.76 7.56 -35.47
N ALA A 255 21.41 7.96 -34.24
CA ALA A 255 20.26 7.40 -33.54
C ALA A 255 18.91 7.69 -34.24
N GLU A 256 18.76 8.88 -34.80
CA GLU A 256 17.59 9.24 -35.62
C GLU A 256 17.53 8.42 -36.92
N ALA A 257 18.64 8.31 -37.65
CA ALA A 257 18.72 7.53 -38.88
C ALA A 257 18.41 6.03 -38.63
N PHE A 258 18.88 5.48 -37.51
CA PHE A 258 18.57 4.12 -37.10
C PHE A 258 17.09 3.92 -36.80
N SER A 259 16.45 4.87 -36.10
CA SER A 259 15.00 4.86 -35.84
C SER A 259 14.19 4.84 -37.13
N HIS A 260 14.54 5.72 -38.08
CA HIS A 260 13.88 5.81 -39.38
C HIS A 260 13.98 4.51 -40.19
N ALA A 261 15.20 3.97 -40.33
CA ALA A 261 15.44 2.76 -41.09
C ALA A 261 14.71 1.53 -40.52
N ASN A 262 14.51 1.51 -39.20
CA ASN A 262 13.86 0.41 -38.50
C ASN A 262 12.36 0.65 -38.24
N ARG A 263 11.80 1.78 -38.68
CA ARG A 263 10.37 2.14 -38.54
C ARG A 263 9.87 2.01 -37.10
N MET A 264 10.68 2.47 -36.15
CA MET A 264 10.29 2.45 -34.74
C MET A 264 9.06 3.33 -34.50
N ASP A 265 9.01 4.46 -35.17
CA ASP A 265 7.83 5.30 -35.25
C ASP A 265 7.04 4.92 -36.50
N ARG A 266 5.72 4.77 -36.39
CA ARG A 266 4.91 4.24 -37.50
C ARG A 266 3.45 4.69 -37.49
N ARG A 267 2.88 4.79 -38.69
CA ARG A 267 1.42 4.92 -38.90
C ARG A 267 0.72 3.63 -38.46
N MET A 268 -0.33 3.76 -37.66
CA MET A 268 -1.08 2.60 -37.14
C MET A 268 -2.47 2.49 -37.78
N HIS A 269 -3.29 3.54 -37.69
CA HIS A 269 -4.60 3.61 -38.35
C HIS A 269 -4.63 4.66 -39.46
N GLY A 270 -5.55 4.47 -40.40
CA GLY A 270 -5.75 5.37 -41.55
C GLY A 270 -4.66 5.22 -42.62
N LYS A 271 -4.63 6.17 -43.55
CA LYS A 271 -3.71 6.18 -44.70
C LYS A 271 -3.27 7.61 -45.04
N ALA A 272 -2.31 7.74 -45.95
CA ALA A 272 -1.94 9.02 -46.53
C ALA A 272 -3.16 9.73 -47.13
N GLY A 273 -3.22 11.06 -47.00
CA GLY A 273 -4.36 11.89 -47.40
C GLY A 273 -5.44 12.08 -46.33
N ALA A 274 -5.25 11.56 -45.12
CA ALA A 274 -6.05 11.92 -43.96
C ALA A 274 -5.95 13.43 -43.65
N LYS A 275 -6.90 13.97 -42.88
CA LYS A 275 -6.95 15.39 -42.47
C LYS A 275 -6.66 15.64 -41.00
N ILE A 276 -6.89 14.64 -40.16
CA ILE A 276 -6.65 14.73 -38.71
C ILE A 276 -5.71 13.61 -38.31
N GLY A 277 -4.62 13.95 -37.64
CA GLY A 277 -3.63 13.01 -37.12
C GLY A 277 -3.61 13.00 -35.59
N PHE A 278 -3.60 11.83 -34.96
CA PHE A 278 -3.31 11.68 -33.53
C PHE A 278 -1.94 11.03 -33.32
N VAL A 279 -1.12 11.57 -32.43
CA VAL A 279 0.21 11.04 -32.11
C VAL A 279 0.37 10.81 -30.61
N ALA A 280 0.89 9.63 -30.25
CA ALA A 280 1.13 9.23 -28.85
C ALA A 280 2.27 8.19 -28.76
N ALA A 281 2.79 7.98 -27.55
CA ALA A 281 3.85 7.02 -27.24
C ALA A 281 3.55 6.25 -25.95
N GLY A 282 4.18 5.08 -25.78
CA GLY A 282 4.12 4.30 -24.55
C GLY A 282 2.70 4.06 -24.02
N LYS A 283 2.50 4.23 -22.71
CA LYS A 283 1.18 4.12 -22.06
C LYS A 283 0.10 4.96 -22.77
N ASN A 284 0.40 6.21 -23.12
CA ASN A 284 -0.58 7.10 -23.76
C ASN A 284 -1.05 6.61 -25.13
N TRP A 285 -0.25 5.79 -25.81
CA TRP A 285 -0.70 5.11 -27.02
C TRP A 285 -1.86 4.16 -26.72
N LEU A 286 -1.74 3.35 -25.66
CA LEU A 286 -2.81 2.46 -25.23
C LEU A 286 -4.04 3.23 -24.74
N ASP A 287 -3.84 4.33 -24.01
CA ASP A 287 -4.94 5.18 -23.56
C ASP A 287 -5.66 5.86 -24.74
N LEU A 288 -4.94 6.28 -25.78
CA LEU A 288 -5.53 6.82 -27.01
C LEU A 288 -6.32 5.75 -27.76
N VAL A 289 -5.77 4.55 -27.95
CA VAL A 289 -6.49 3.43 -28.60
C VAL A 289 -7.77 3.12 -27.83
N HIS A 290 -7.69 3.08 -26.50
CA HIS A 290 -8.85 2.87 -25.65
C HIS A 290 -9.90 3.99 -25.82
N ALA A 291 -9.46 5.26 -25.81
CA ALA A 291 -10.31 6.40 -26.04
C ALA A 291 -11.01 6.36 -27.41
N MET A 292 -10.29 5.94 -28.44
CA MET A 292 -10.84 5.75 -29.79
C MET A 292 -11.91 4.64 -29.81
N ASN A 293 -11.67 3.52 -29.13
CA ASN A 293 -12.64 2.43 -29.01
C ASN A 293 -13.93 2.89 -28.29
N LEU A 294 -13.83 3.69 -27.22
CA LEU A 294 -14.98 4.26 -26.52
C LEU A 294 -15.86 5.13 -27.44
N LEU A 295 -15.22 5.84 -28.38
CA LEU A 295 -15.87 6.69 -29.38
C LEU A 295 -16.33 5.91 -30.62
N GLY A 296 -16.08 4.60 -30.70
CA GLY A 296 -16.44 3.75 -31.84
C GLY A 296 -15.58 3.99 -33.09
N LEU A 297 -14.32 4.40 -32.90
CA LEU A 297 -13.35 4.69 -33.97
C LEU A 297 -12.47 3.47 -34.25
N ASP A 298 -13.00 2.53 -35.03
CA ASP A 298 -12.21 1.43 -35.61
C ASP A 298 -11.40 1.89 -36.84
N GLU A 299 -10.66 0.97 -37.46
CA GLU A 299 -9.82 1.30 -38.62
C GLU A 299 -10.64 1.82 -39.82
N ASP A 300 -11.80 1.22 -40.09
CA ASP A 300 -12.65 1.60 -41.21
C ASP A 300 -13.32 2.96 -40.97
N GLU A 301 -13.78 3.21 -39.75
CA GLU A 301 -14.32 4.49 -39.34
C GLU A 301 -13.25 5.59 -39.39
N CYS A 302 -12.02 5.30 -38.94
CA CYS A 302 -10.90 6.23 -39.08
C CYS A 302 -10.64 6.59 -40.55
N ARG A 303 -10.64 5.59 -41.45
CA ARG A 303 -10.48 5.84 -42.89
C ARG A 303 -11.61 6.70 -43.45
N ARG A 304 -12.86 6.42 -43.07
CA ARG A 304 -14.05 7.16 -43.51
C ARG A 304 -14.04 8.61 -43.04
N LEU A 305 -13.61 8.85 -41.80
CA LEU A 305 -13.55 10.19 -41.21
C LEU A 305 -12.29 10.97 -41.61
N GLY A 306 -11.34 10.35 -42.33
CA GLY A 306 -10.09 10.99 -42.70
C GLY A 306 -9.17 11.19 -41.49
N ILE A 307 -9.15 10.23 -40.58
CA ILE A 307 -8.32 10.20 -39.37
C ILE A 307 -7.16 9.24 -39.59
N THR A 308 -5.98 9.60 -39.09
CA THR A 308 -4.82 8.72 -39.02
C THR A 308 -4.14 8.82 -37.66
N THR A 309 -3.40 7.79 -37.28
CA THR A 309 -2.66 7.76 -36.03
C THR A 309 -1.20 7.40 -36.24
N TYR A 310 -0.32 7.96 -35.42
CA TYR A 310 1.12 7.74 -35.43
C TYR A 310 1.57 7.31 -34.04
N LYS A 311 2.16 6.11 -33.97
CA LYS A 311 2.76 5.62 -32.73
C LYS A 311 4.24 5.93 -32.74
N VAL A 312 4.71 6.63 -31.72
CA VAL A 312 6.12 6.92 -31.50
C VAL A 312 6.71 5.86 -30.56
N GLY A 313 7.74 5.16 -31.01
CA GLY A 313 8.52 4.21 -30.23
C GLY A 313 9.76 4.86 -29.61
N GLN A 314 10.49 5.65 -30.39
CA GLN A 314 11.64 6.44 -29.94
C GLN A 314 11.21 7.89 -29.71
N THR A 315 10.87 8.22 -28.47
CA THR A 315 10.36 9.55 -28.11
C THR A 315 11.40 10.65 -28.22
N TRP A 316 12.69 10.29 -28.20
CA TRP A 316 13.79 11.20 -28.49
C TRP A 316 15.04 10.44 -28.96
N PRO A 317 15.79 10.94 -29.95
CA PRO A 317 15.33 11.90 -30.95
C PRO A 317 14.21 11.29 -31.80
N LEU A 318 13.16 12.06 -32.09
CA LEU A 318 12.06 11.65 -32.98
C LEU A 318 12.58 11.36 -34.40
N ASP A 319 12.01 10.37 -35.10
CA ASP A 319 12.23 10.23 -36.55
C ASP A 319 11.58 11.42 -37.28
N MET A 320 12.35 12.49 -37.52
CA MET A 320 11.81 13.72 -38.11
C MET A 320 11.34 13.50 -39.55
N LYS A 321 12.05 12.66 -40.31
CA LYS A 321 11.71 12.36 -41.70
C LYS A 321 10.42 11.54 -41.80
N GLY A 322 10.33 10.44 -41.05
CA GLY A 322 9.12 9.62 -41.03
C GLY A 322 7.91 10.36 -40.47
N PHE A 323 8.12 11.24 -39.49
CA PHE A 323 7.07 12.10 -38.98
C PHE A 323 6.60 13.13 -40.01
N HIS A 324 7.53 13.79 -40.71
CA HIS A 324 7.22 14.73 -41.79
C HIS A 324 6.41 14.06 -42.91
N ASP A 325 6.84 12.89 -43.37
CA ASP A 325 6.12 12.07 -44.36
C ASP A 325 4.71 11.68 -43.87
N TRP A 326 4.54 11.44 -42.57
CA TRP A 326 3.23 11.15 -41.99
C TRP A 326 2.33 12.39 -41.91
N ALA A 327 2.92 13.54 -41.57
CA ALA A 327 2.25 14.82 -41.36
C ALA A 327 1.79 15.50 -42.66
N ASP A 328 2.33 15.09 -43.81
CA ASP A 328 1.93 15.63 -45.09
C ASP A 328 0.41 15.44 -45.36
N GLY A 329 -0.22 16.50 -45.84
CA GLY A 329 -1.66 16.56 -46.13
C GLY A 329 -2.60 16.70 -44.91
N LEU A 330 -2.11 16.59 -43.67
CA LEU A 330 -2.90 16.81 -42.46
C LEU A 330 -3.23 18.29 -42.27
N ASP A 331 -4.44 18.61 -41.79
CA ASP A 331 -4.82 19.98 -41.40
C ASP A 331 -4.65 20.19 -39.87
N LEU A 332 -4.76 19.11 -39.10
CA LEU A 332 -4.66 19.09 -37.64
C LEU A 332 -3.86 17.88 -37.14
N ILE A 333 -2.92 18.12 -36.24
CA ILE A 333 -2.19 17.12 -35.47
C ILE A 333 -2.54 17.29 -33.99
N VAL A 334 -2.90 16.20 -33.32
CA VAL A 334 -3.22 16.18 -31.89
C VAL A 334 -2.22 15.27 -31.17
N CYS A 335 -1.37 15.87 -30.34
CA CYS A 335 -0.39 15.17 -29.51
C CYS A 335 -1.04 14.78 -28.17
N VAL A 336 -1.20 13.48 -27.95
CA VAL A 336 -1.68 12.93 -26.67
C VAL A 336 -0.46 12.54 -25.85
N GLU A 337 -0.06 13.47 -24.99
CA GLU A 337 1.17 13.40 -24.21
C GLU A 337 0.88 13.77 -22.75
N GLU A 338 1.46 13.00 -21.83
CA GLU A 338 1.32 13.20 -20.38
C GLU A 338 2.64 13.74 -19.83
N LYS A 339 2.57 14.47 -18.71
CA LYS A 339 3.72 15.16 -18.12
C LYS A 339 4.29 16.29 -18.99
N ARG A 340 5.56 16.70 -18.78
CA ARG A 340 6.18 17.79 -19.54
C ARG A 340 6.35 17.34 -21.00
N LYS A 341 5.83 18.15 -21.91
CA LYS A 341 5.79 17.88 -23.35
C LYS A 341 7.17 17.72 -24.00
N LEU A 342 7.47 16.54 -24.53
CA LEU A 342 8.67 16.20 -25.28
C LEU A 342 8.36 15.97 -26.77
N ILE A 343 7.29 15.23 -27.07
CA ILE A 343 6.84 14.94 -28.43
C ILE A 343 6.23 16.19 -29.05
N GLU A 344 5.36 16.92 -28.35
CA GLU A 344 4.71 18.12 -28.91
C GLU A 344 5.72 19.15 -29.43
N VAL A 345 6.87 19.29 -28.77
CA VAL A 345 7.92 20.24 -29.14
C VAL A 345 8.63 19.78 -30.42
N GLN A 346 9.02 18.50 -30.48
CA GLN A 346 9.65 17.92 -31.67
C GLN A 346 8.72 17.90 -32.88
N VAL A 347 7.42 17.64 -32.68
CA VAL A 347 6.40 17.73 -33.74
C VAL A 347 6.33 19.13 -34.33
N LYS A 348 6.38 20.16 -33.47
CA LYS A 348 6.37 21.56 -33.92
C LYS A 348 7.65 21.95 -34.64
N GLU A 349 8.79 21.42 -34.20
CA GLU A 349 10.08 21.57 -34.86
C GLU A 349 10.08 20.90 -36.25
N ALA A 350 9.63 19.65 -36.33
CA ALA A 350 9.60 18.84 -37.56
C ALA A 350 8.82 19.48 -38.71
N ILE A 351 7.79 20.29 -38.40
CA ILE A 351 6.95 20.96 -39.40
C ILE A 351 7.16 22.48 -39.44
N PHE A 352 8.16 23.02 -38.73
CA PHE A 352 8.28 24.47 -38.54
C PHE A 352 8.46 25.20 -39.87
N ASP A 353 9.38 24.73 -40.71
CA ASP A 353 9.73 25.35 -41.98
C ASP A 353 8.67 25.13 -43.07
N ASP A 354 7.81 24.12 -42.92
CA ASP A 354 6.86 23.71 -43.94
C ASP A 354 5.40 23.72 -43.42
N ARG A 355 5.10 24.51 -42.39
CA ARG A 355 3.87 24.36 -41.60
C ARG A 355 2.58 24.33 -42.42
N HIS A 356 2.51 24.91 -43.62
CA HIS A 356 1.35 24.88 -44.54
C HIS A 356 -0.03 25.11 -43.89
N GLY A 357 -0.08 25.95 -42.83
CA GLY A 357 -1.31 26.21 -42.07
C GLY A 357 -1.72 25.13 -41.07
N ARG A 358 -0.99 24.02 -40.96
CA ARG A 358 -1.26 22.89 -40.05
C ARG A 358 -1.33 23.36 -38.61
N ARG A 359 -2.34 22.88 -37.88
CA ARG A 359 -2.52 23.15 -36.45
C ARG A 359 -1.96 21.99 -35.63
N VAL A 360 -1.34 22.30 -34.50
CA VAL A 360 -0.84 21.29 -33.55
C VAL A 360 -1.46 21.55 -32.19
N TYR A 361 -2.32 20.63 -31.76
CA TYR A 361 -2.89 20.60 -30.42
C TYR A 361 -2.08 19.64 -29.54
N GLY A 362 -1.87 20.00 -28.28
CA GLY A 362 -1.15 19.18 -27.30
C GLY A 362 -1.59 19.55 -25.91
N TYR A 363 -0.68 20.08 -25.09
CA TYR A 363 -1.02 20.64 -23.76
C TYR A 363 -2.20 21.63 -23.84
N ARG A 364 -2.24 22.44 -24.91
CA ARG A 364 -3.32 23.40 -25.21
C ARG A 364 -3.58 23.41 -26.70
N LYS A 365 -4.78 23.83 -27.12
CA LYS A 365 -5.11 24.07 -28.54
C LYS A 365 -4.35 25.29 -29.10
N GLN A 366 -4.21 26.33 -28.27
CA GLN A 366 -3.50 27.55 -28.60
C GLN A 366 -2.90 28.16 -27.33
N SER A 367 -1.90 29.05 -27.48
CA SER A 367 -1.30 29.77 -26.36
C SER A 367 -2.37 30.56 -25.59
N GLY A 368 -2.37 30.46 -24.26
CA GLY A 368 -3.38 31.10 -23.40
C GLY A 368 -4.78 30.46 -23.37
N GLY A 369 -5.09 29.50 -24.27
CA GLY A 369 -6.35 28.74 -24.25
C GLY A 369 -6.44 27.72 -23.11
N PRO A 370 -7.58 27.07 -22.87
CA PRO A 370 -7.72 26.07 -21.80
C PRO A 370 -6.77 24.88 -21.99
N ILE A 371 -6.45 24.20 -20.88
CA ILE A 371 -5.66 22.96 -20.89
C ILE A 371 -6.47 21.88 -21.59
N LEU A 372 -5.83 21.20 -22.54
CA LEU A 372 -6.39 20.05 -23.24
C LEU A 372 -5.88 18.75 -22.60
N PHE A 373 -4.57 18.55 -22.55
CA PHE A 373 -3.92 17.41 -21.87
C PHE A 373 -2.96 17.91 -20.78
N PRO A 374 -3.27 17.76 -19.48
CA PRO A 374 -2.47 18.34 -18.40
C PRO A 374 -1.04 17.77 -18.32
N GLN A 375 -0.10 18.63 -17.93
CA GLN A 375 1.29 18.23 -17.63
C GLN A 375 1.48 17.72 -16.19
N ALA A 376 0.46 17.83 -15.36
CA ALA A 376 0.45 17.30 -14.00
C ALA A 376 -0.29 15.95 -13.99
N TYR A 377 0.18 15.02 -13.15
CA TYR A 377 -0.36 13.66 -13.02
C TYR A 377 -0.34 12.85 -14.33
N ALA A 378 -1.00 11.69 -14.32
CA ALA A 378 -1.18 10.82 -15.48
C ALA A 378 -2.48 11.17 -16.21
N LEU A 379 -2.53 10.92 -17.52
CA LEU A 379 -3.78 11.07 -18.28
C LEU A 379 -4.73 9.88 -18.03
N ASP A 380 -6.02 10.17 -18.04
CA ASP A 380 -7.10 9.18 -17.97
C ASP A 380 -7.71 8.93 -19.36
N PRO A 381 -7.92 7.67 -19.78
CA PRO A 381 -8.48 7.35 -21.10
C PRO A 381 -9.85 7.97 -21.37
N THR A 382 -10.70 8.15 -20.36
CA THR A 382 -12.05 8.73 -20.53
C THR A 382 -11.98 10.24 -20.74
N ASP A 383 -11.03 10.92 -20.08
CA ASP A 383 -10.73 12.33 -20.35
C ASP A 383 -10.18 12.51 -21.76
N ILE A 384 -9.28 11.62 -22.21
CA ILE A 384 -8.78 11.63 -23.58
C ILE A 384 -9.95 11.45 -24.57
N ALA A 385 -10.84 10.49 -24.34
CA ALA A 385 -12.00 10.25 -25.19
C ALA A 385 -12.93 11.46 -25.26
N GLU A 386 -13.19 12.13 -24.12
CA GLU A 386 -13.98 13.36 -24.09
C GLU A 386 -13.33 14.47 -24.94
N LYS A 387 -12.02 14.68 -24.78
CA LYS A 387 -11.29 15.72 -25.52
C LYS A 387 -11.19 15.40 -27.01
N VAL A 388 -10.90 14.15 -27.37
CA VAL A 388 -10.83 13.68 -28.76
C VAL A 388 -12.20 13.80 -29.42
N GLY A 389 -13.27 13.31 -28.78
CA GLY A 389 -14.63 13.43 -29.31
C GLY A 389 -15.07 14.88 -29.49
N GLY A 390 -14.72 15.76 -28.55
CA GLY A 390 -14.94 17.21 -28.68
C GLY A 390 -14.22 17.81 -29.89
N ILE A 391 -12.93 17.48 -30.09
CA ILE A 391 -12.14 17.92 -31.25
C ILE A 391 -12.79 17.41 -32.55
N LEU A 392 -13.17 16.14 -32.63
CA LEU A 392 -13.78 15.59 -33.84
C LEU A 392 -15.11 16.28 -34.18
N LYS A 393 -15.91 16.66 -33.18
CA LYS A 393 -17.13 17.45 -33.40
C LYS A 393 -16.82 18.85 -33.93
N GLU A 394 -15.84 19.54 -33.34
CA GLU A 394 -15.40 20.87 -33.79
C GLU A 394 -14.87 20.86 -35.23
N GLU A 395 -14.18 19.79 -35.63
CA GLU A 395 -13.65 19.60 -36.98
C GLU A 395 -14.68 19.02 -37.98
N GLY A 396 -15.97 18.97 -37.61
CA GLY A 396 -17.05 18.51 -38.48
C GLY A 396 -17.05 17.00 -38.76
N ARG A 397 -16.40 16.21 -37.88
CA ARG A 397 -16.28 14.74 -37.96
C ARG A 397 -17.09 14.01 -36.89
N GLY A 398 -18.07 14.68 -36.28
CA GLY A 398 -19.00 14.05 -35.34
C GLY A 398 -19.87 12.98 -36.02
N THR A 399 -20.14 11.89 -35.29
CA THR A 399 -21.01 10.78 -35.73
C THR A 399 -21.90 10.34 -34.57
N ASP A 400 -23.00 9.66 -34.86
CA ASP A 400 -23.90 9.12 -33.83
C ASP A 400 -23.15 8.20 -32.84
N ARG A 401 -22.15 7.45 -33.33
CA ARG A 401 -21.28 6.60 -32.50
C ARG A 401 -20.44 7.43 -31.52
N ILE A 402 -19.82 8.51 -31.99
CA ILE A 402 -19.04 9.44 -31.16
C ILE A 402 -19.95 10.10 -30.12
N GLU A 403 -21.16 10.53 -30.51
CA GLU A 403 -22.11 11.16 -29.59
C GLU A 403 -22.60 10.17 -28.52
N ALA A 404 -22.89 8.93 -28.91
CA ALA A 404 -23.24 7.87 -27.97
C ALA A 404 -22.07 7.54 -27.02
N GLY A 405 -20.82 7.53 -27.50
CA GLY A 405 -19.63 7.40 -26.68
C GLY A 405 -19.50 8.51 -25.64
N LEU A 406 -19.60 9.77 -26.07
CA LEU A 406 -19.54 10.94 -25.19
C LEU A 406 -20.66 10.95 -24.14
N THR A 407 -21.87 10.52 -24.54
CA THR A 407 -23.02 10.41 -23.62
C THR A 407 -22.75 9.37 -22.54
N ARG A 408 -22.25 8.18 -22.91
CA ARG A 408 -21.86 7.13 -21.96
C ARG A 408 -20.79 7.61 -20.98
N ILE A 409 -19.77 8.33 -21.47
CA ILE A 409 -18.72 8.92 -20.61
C ILE A 409 -19.32 9.94 -19.63
N ALA A 410 -20.21 10.82 -20.11
CA ALA A 410 -20.85 11.82 -19.27
C ALA A 410 -21.75 11.19 -18.19
N GLU A 411 -22.48 10.11 -18.53
CA GLU A 411 -23.27 9.34 -17.57
C GLU A 411 -22.40 8.64 -16.52
N ALA A 412 -21.29 8.04 -16.94
CA ALA A 412 -20.33 7.40 -16.04
C ALA A 412 -19.73 8.42 -15.04
N LYS A 413 -19.31 9.61 -15.52
CA LYS A 413 -18.80 10.68 -14.65
C LYS A 413 -19.84 11.24 -13.67
N ARG A 414 -21.12 11.33 -14.07
CA ARG A 414 -22.17 11.75 -13.14
C ARG A 414 -22.38 10.74 -12.01
N ALA A 415 -22.16 9.46 -12.28
CA ALA A 415 -22.23 8.40 -11.28
C ALA A 415 -21.01 8.37 -10.33
N ASP A 416 -19.91 9.04 -10.69
CA ASP A 416 -18.64 9.12 -9.93
C ASP A 416 -18.65 10.21 -8.84
N ASN A 417 -19.69 11.04 -8.75
CA ASN A 417 -19.82 12.07 -7.69
C ASN A 417 -20.13 11.50 -6.28
N ALA A 418 -19.95 10.20 -6.06
CA ALA A 418 -20.18 9.58 -4.77
C ALA A 418 -19.10 10.05 -3.77
N PRO A 419 -19.48 10.61 -2.60
CA PRO A 419 -18.50 11.00 -1.60
C PRO A 419 -17.78 9.77 -1.05
N ASP A 420 -16.48 9.89 -0.78
CA ASP A 420 -15.72 8.85 -0.08
C ASP A 420 -16.32 8.61 1.31
N ILE A 421 -17.02 7.49 1.48
CA ILE A 421 -17.71 7.14 2.72
C ILE A 421 -16.71 6.76 3.82
N ALA A 422 -15.60 6.10 3.46
CA ALA A 422 -14.50 5.75 4.35
C ALA A 422 -13.20 5.56 3.55
N LYS A 423 -12.03 5.85 4.15
CA LYS A 423 -10.71 5.67 3.52
C LYS A 423 -9.83 4.71 4.32
N ARG A 424 -9.03 3.89 3.61
CA ARG A 424 -7.97 3.09 4.22
C ARG A 424 -6.63 3.82 4.16
N THR A 425 -6.34 4.63 5.16
CA THR A 425 -5.04 5.31 5.31
C THR A 425 -3.92 4.29 5.56
N PRO A 426 -2.76 4.37 4.88
CA PRO A 426 -1.66 3.43 5.11
C PRO A 426 -1.16 3.52 6.58
N TRP A 427 -0.94 2.37 7.23
CA TRP A 427 -0.58 2.32 8.66
C TRP A 427 0.58 1.37 8.98
N PHE A 428 1.21 1.52 10.14
CA PHE A 428 2.26 0.62 10.58
C PHE A 428 1.73 -0.79 10.89
N CYS A 429 2.52 -1.81 10.54
CA CYS A 429 2.21 -3.20 10.88
C CYS A 429 2.11 -3.38 12.41
N SER A 430 1.33 -4.35 12.87
CA SER A 430 1.30 -4.76 14.27
C SER A 430 2.71 -5.10 14.77
N GLY A 431 3.15 -4.47 15.86
CA GLY A 431 4.49 -4.64 16.41
C GLY A 431 5.64 -4.01 15.61
N CYS A 432 5.34 -3.08 14.70
CA CYS A 432 6.35 -2.37 13.92
C CYS A 432 7.33 -1.59 14.81
N PRO A 433 8.66 -1.66 14.58
CA PRO A 433 9.65 -0.84 15.30
C PRO A 433 9.40 0.67 15.14
N HIS A 434 8.85 1.10 14.01
CA HIS A 434 8.50 2.49 13.75
C HIS A 434 7.48 3.05 14.75
N ASN A 435 6.67 2.21 15.40
CA ASN A 435 5.74 2.67 16.44
C ASN A 435 6.46 3.29 17.64
N THR A 436 7.70 2.85 17.90
CA THR A 436 8.58 3.38 18.95
C THR A 436 9.52 4.43 18.38
N SER A 437 10.19 4.16 17.25
CA SER A 437 11.26 5.04 16.75
C SER A 437 10.80 6.40 16.25
N THR A 438 9.55 6.52 15.77
CA THR A 438 9.05 7.79 15.19
C THR A 438 8.50 8.75 16.24
N LYS A 439 8.26 8.30 17.48
CA LYS A 439 7.90 9.22 18.58
C LYS A 439 9.13 10.04 18.98
N VAL A 440 8.94 11.33 19.22
CA VAL A 440 9.95 12.23 19.76
C VAL A 440 9.47 12.86 21.06
N PRO A 441 10.39 13.33 21.93
CA PRO A 441 10.03 14.05 23.16
C PRO A 441 9.15 15.27 22.89
N GLU A 442 8.36 15.67 23.88
CA GLU A 442 7.54 16.88 23.79
C GLU A 442 8.36 18.12 23.39
N GLY A 443 7.82 18.96 22.52
CA GLY A 443 8.51 20.14 21.98
C GLY A 443 9.64 19.84 20.99
N SER A 444 9.99 18.58 20.76
CA SER A 444 10.95 18.17 19.72
C SER A 444 10.25 17.94 18.39
N ARG A 445 11.03 17.91 17.31
CA ARG A 445 10.56 17.56 15.97
C ARG A 445 11.52 16.60 15.29
N ALA A 446 11.02 15.81 14.35
CA ALA A 446 11.83 14.90 13.54
C ALA A 446 11.62 15.12 12.03
N GLY A 447 12.68 14.97 11.25
CA GLY A 447 12.59 14.76 9.80
C GLY A 447 12.08 13.35 9.47
N ALA A 448 11.23 13.20 8.46
CA ALA A 448 10.91 11.89 7.90
C ALA A 448 12.09 11.35 7.08
N GLY A 449 12.40 10.06 7.23
CA GLY A 449 13.25 9.33 6.29
C GLY A 449 12.43 8.74 5.15
N ILE A 450 13.10 8.22 4.11
CA ILE A 450 12.44 7.44 3.06
C ILE A 450 11.94 6.08 3.60
N GLY A 451 10.93 5.51 2.93
CA GLY A 451 10.30 4.23 3.30
C GLY A 451 9.16 4.40 4.31
N CYS A 452 9.01 3.46 5.24
CA CYS A 452 7.95 3.51 6.24
C CYS A 452 7.99 4.77 7.12
N HIS A 453 9.13 5.45 7.27
CA HIS A 453 9.22 6.70 8.01
C HIS A 453 8.33 7.82 7.45
N VAL A 454 8.07 7.85 6.13
CA VAL A 454 7.16 8.82 5.50
C VAL A 454 5.74 8.71 6.06
N MET A 455 5.32 7.52 6.46
CA MET A 455 3.98 7.29 7.03
C MET A 455 3.77 8.02 8.36
N ALA A 456 4.86 8.36 9.07
CA ALA A 456 4.78 9.11 10.32
C ALA A 456 4.25 10.55 10.11
N LEU A 457 4.32 11.09 8.89
CA LEU A 457 3.79 12.42 8.53
C LEU A 457 2.28 12.53 8.77
N TRP A 458 1.55 11.42 8.79
CA TRP A 458 0.10 11.40 8.97
C TRP A 458 -0.33 10.78 10.32
N MET A 459 0.60 10.58 11.27
CA MET A 459 0.36 9.82 12.52
C MET A 459 0.47 10.63 13.82
N ASP A 460 0.39 11.97 13.77
CA ASP A 460 0.59 12.88 14.92
C ASP A 460 1.83 12.51 15.77
N ARG A 461 3.01 12.53 15.12
CA ARG A 461 4.30 12.12 15.68
C ARG A 461 5.33 13.25 15.80
N ASN A 462 4.93 14.49 15.57
CA ASN A 462 5.86 15.63 15.38
C ASN A 462 6.98 15.32 14.36
N THR A 463 6.65 14.50 13.36
CA THR A 463 7.52 14.22 12.22
C THR A 463 7.04 15.10 11.07
N GLU A 464 7.94 15.89 10.52
CA GLU A 464 7.64 16.87 9.47
C GLU A 464 8.76 16.90 8.43
N GLY A 465 8.41 17.34 7.23
CA GLY A 465 9.33 17.39 6.10
C GLY A 465 9.82 16.02 5.63
N TYR A 466 10.35 15.99 4.43
CA TYR A 466 11.02 14.84 3.83
C TYR A 466 12.02 15.37 2.79
N THR A 467 12.95 14.52 2.36
CA THR A 467 13.95 14.87 1.35
C THR A 467 14.34 13.63 0.53
N HIS A 468 15.21 13.81 -0.46
CA HIS A 468 15.71 12.74 -1.31
C HIS A 468 16.60 11.76 -0.51
N MET A 469 16.67 10.51 -0.96
CA MET A 469 17.44 9.45 -0.33
C MET A 469 18.94 9.79 -0.30
N GLY A 470 19.53 9.79 0.89
CA GLY A 470 20.91 10.22 1.14
C GLY A 470 21.07 11.68 1.54
N GLY A 471 20.01 12.49 1.47
CA GLY A 471 20.00 13.89 1.92
C GLY A 471 19.36 14.10 3.30
N GLU A 472 18.84 13.04 3.92
CA GLU A 472 18.17 13.09 5.21
C GLU A 472 19.02 13.80 6.28
N GLY A 473 18.44 14.77 6.98
CA GLY A 473 19.12 15.55 8.03
C GLY A 473 19.93 16.74 7.51
N VAL A 474 20.35 16.76 6.24
CA VAL A 474 21.18 17.84 5.70
C VAL A 474 20.39 19.14 5.50
N ASN A 475 19.07 19.07 5.29
CA ASN A 475 18.22 20.27 5.30
C ASN A 475 18.36 21.07 6.60
N TRP A 476 18.53 20.38 7.74
CA TRP A 476 18.75 21.03 9.03
C TRP A 476 20.10 21.72 9.14
N VAL A 477 21.13 21.25 8.44
CA VAL A 477 22.43 21.94 8.39
C VAL A 477 22.23 23.38 7.91
N GLY A 478 21.45 23.58 6.83
CA GLY A 478 21.09 24.91 6.35
C GLY A 478 20.10 25.64 7.27
N GLU A 479 19.04 24.98 7.72
CA GLU A 479 18.00 25.62 8.53
C GLU A 479 18.49 26.07 9.92
N SER A 480 19.38 25.29 10.55
CA SER A 480 19.88 25.52 11.91
C SER A 480 20.56 26.88 12.08
N LEU A 481 21.16 27.42 11.02
CA LEU A 481 21.82 28.74 11.01
C LEU A 481 20.83 29.90 11.14
N PHE A 482 19.55 29.68 10.83
CA PHE A 482 18.51 30.70 10.79
C PHE A 482 17.33 30.38 11.72
N SER A 483 17.46 29.36 12.56
CA SER A 483 16.40 28.88 13.46
C SER A 483 16.70 29.22 14.92
N LYS A 484 15.64 29.54 15.69
CA LYS A 484 15.74 29.62 17.16
C LYS A 484 15.79 28.22 17.80
N ARG A 485 15.40 27.18 17.06
CA ARG A 485 15.50 25.79 17.50
C ARG A 485 16.96 25.35 17.39
N LYS A 486 17.47 24.67 18.42
CA LYS A 486 18.87 24.24 18.48
C LYS A 486 19.10 22.82 17.99
N HIS A 487 18.06 21.98 18.00
CA HIS A 487 18.18 20.54 17.81
C HIS A 487 16.95 19.99 17.09
N VAL A 488 17.19 18.98 16.24
CA VAL A 488 16.15 18.15 15.61
C VAL A 488 16.60 16.69 15.60
N PHE A 489 15.62 15.79 15.49
CA PHE A 489 15.88 14.38 15.16
C PHE A 489 15.78 14.16 13.65
N GLN A 490 16.54 13.22 13.11
CA GLN A 490 16.35 12.73 11.74
C GLN A 490 16.15 11.22 11.77
N ASN A 491 15.00 10.75 11.29
CA ASN A 491 14.79 9.32 11.13
C ASN A 491 15.52 8.80 9.88
N LEU A 492 16.20 7.67 9.99
CA LEU A 492 16.96 7.03 8.91
C LEU A 492 16.86 5.50 9.03
N GLY A 493 16.65 4.79 7.93
CA GLY A 493 16.72 3.32 7.90
C GLY A 493 18.13 2.82 7.58
N GLU A 494 18.46 1.57 7.93
CA GLU A 494 19.78 0.99 7.62
C GLU A 494 20.05 0.88 6.11
N GLY A 495 19.04 0.56 5.30
CA GLY A 495 19.15 0.58 3.84
C GLY A 495 19.48 1.97 3.30
N THR A 496 18.88 3.04 3.84
CA THR A 496 19.21 4.41 3.40
C THR A 496 20.58 4.85 3.90
N TYR A 497 20.95 4.48 5.13
CA TYR A 497 22.29 4.71 5.66
C TYR A 497 23.35 4.14 4.72
N ASN A 498 23.19 2.89 4.29
CA ASN A 498 24.12 2.19 3.40
C ASN A 498 24.11 2.75 1.97
N HIS A 499 22.93 3.06 1.42
CA HIS A 499 22.78 3.61 0.08
C HIS A 499 23.56 4.92 -0.09
N SER A 500 23.39 5.87 0.83
CA SER A 500 24.04 7.19 0.79
C SER A 500 23.94 8.03 2.08
N GLY A 501 23.10 7.64 3.05
CA GLY A 501 22.88 8.41 4.28
C GLY A 501 24.15 8.58 5.13
N ILE A 502 25.14 7.69 4.97
CA ILE A 502 26.47 7.86 5.55
C ILE A 502 27.12 9.20 5.15
N LEU A 503 26.92 9.67 3.91
CA LEU A 503 27.45 10.96 3.44
C LEU A 503 26.74 12.15 4.10
N ALA A 504 25.43 12.06 4.34
CA ALA A 504 24.69 13.09 5.09
C ALA A 504 25.20 13.26 6.52
N ILE A 505 25.49 12.15 7.21
CA ILE A 505 26.07 12.19 8.57
C ILE A 505 27.45 12.85 8.54
N ARG A 506 28.31 12.50 7.56
CA ARG A 506 29.61 13.16 7.37
C ARG A 506 29.48 14.65 7.13
N ALA A 507 28.52 15.07 6.30
CA ALA A 507 28.26 16.48 6.05
C ALA A 507 27.83 17.24 7.31
N ALA A 508 26.93 16.65 8.11
CA ALA A 508 26.50 17.23 9.39
C ALA A 508 27.66 17.32 10.41
N LEU A 509 28.54 16.32 10.45
CA LEU A 509 29.75 16.33 11.28
C LEU A 509 30.70 17.45 10.86
N ALA A 510 30.97 17.58 9.56
CA ALA A 510 31.82 18.64 9.01
C ALA A 510 31.25 20.04 9.31
N ALA A 511 29.93 20.19 9.24
CA ALA A 511 29.22 21.43 9.56
C ALA A 511 29.06 21.67 11.07
N LYS A 512 29.45 20.71 11.94
CA LYS A 512 29.26 20.76 13.40
C LYS A 512 27.81 21.02 13.80
N THR A 513 26.86 20.51 13.02
CA THR A 513 25.43 20.75 13.24
C THR A 513 24.94 19.94 14.44
N THR A 514 24.15 20.59 15.31
CA THR A 514 23.49 19.92 16.44
C THR A 514 22.25 19.16 15.95
N ILE A 515 22.37 17.83 15.83
CA ILE A 515 21.35 16.93 15.29
C ILE A 515 21.51 15.52 15.84
N THR A 516 20.40 14.80 16.04
CA THR A 516 20.43 13.37 16.35
C THR A 516 19.88 12.54 15.20
N TYR A 517 20.71 11.67 14.62
CA TYR A 517 20.25 10.66 13.66
C TYR A 517 19.72 9.43 14.40
N LYS A 518 18.51 9.00 14.05
CA LYS A 518 17.89 7.76 14.55
C LYS A 518 17.95 6.73 13.44
N ILE A 519 18.98 5.89 13.48
CA ILE A 519 19.20 4.81 12.52
C ILE A 519 18.45 3.58 13.01
N LEU A 520 17.31 3.26 12.40
CA LEU A 520 16.62 2.00 12.62
C LEU A 520 17.29 0.91 11.78
N TYR A 521 17.82 -0.12 12.45
CA TYR A 521 18.25 -1.38 11.87
C TYR A 521 17.14 -2.42 12.00
N ASN A 522 16.49 -2.76 10.88
CA ASN A 522 15.35 -3.67 10.86
C ASN A 522 15.57 -4.97 10.07
N ASP A 523 16.80 -5.20 9.57
CA ASP A 523 17.21 -6.41 8.83
C ASP A 523 16.40 -6.69 7.55
N ALA A 524 15.65 -5.70 7.05
CA ALA A 524 14.87 -5.84 5.83
C ALA A 524 14.54 -4.48 5.22
N VAL A 525 14.83 -4.30 3.94
CA VAL A 525 14.49 -3.07 3.24
C VAL A 525 12.97 -2.95 3.18
N ALA A 526 12.42 -2.06 3.99
CA ALA A 526 10.99 -1.95 4.21
C ALA A 526 10.26 -1.68 2.88
N MET A 527 9.02 -2.17 2.77
CA MET A 527 8.17 -2.03 1.57
C MET A 527 8.62 -2.78 0.30
N THR A 528 9.77 -3.48 0.31
CA THR A 528 10.28 -4.25 -0.86
C THR A 528 9.90 -5.73 -0.87
N GLY A 529 9.16 -6.20 0.14
CA GLY A 529 8.77 -7.61 0.29
C GLY A 529 9.77 -8.46 1.08
N GLY A 530 10.63 -7.80 1.87
CA GLY A 530 11.62 -8.45 2.75
C GLY A 530 12.97 -8.70 2.08
N GLN A 531 13.40 -7.82 1.17
CA GLN A 531 14.75 -7.89 0.60
C GLN A 531 15.78 -7.47 1.66
N HIS A 532 16.97 -8.07 1.63
CA HIS A 532 18.07 -7.68 2.52
C HIS A 532 18.76 -6.41 1.96
N ASN A 533 19.44 -5.68 2.83
CA ASN A 533 20.29 -4.55 2.44
C ASN A 533 21.52 -5.05 1.66
N GLU A 534 22.05 -4.26 0.73
CA GLU A 534 23.28 -4.55 0.00
C GLU A 534 24.48 -4.69 0.96
N GLY A 535 25.38 -5.62 0.65
CA GLY A 535 26.63 -5.78 1.40
C GLY A 535 26.49 -6.38 2.80
N ASP A 536 25.30 -6.93 3.15
CA ASP A 536 25.03 -7.64 4.40
C ASP A 536 25.40 -6.82 5.67
N LEU A 537 25.20 -5.51 5.61
CA LEU A 537 25.54 -4.59 6.69
C LEU A 537 24.89 -5.02 8.02
N GLN A 538 25.71 -5.21 9.05
CA GLN A 538 25.33 -5.61 10.40
C GLN A 538 25.34 -4.40 11.36
N PRO A 539 24.57 -4.43 12.47
CA PRO A 539 24.48 -3.29 13.37
C PRO A 539 25.83 -2.92 14.02
N GLU A 540 26.69 -3.89 14.32
CA GLU A 540 28.03 -3.62 14.85
C GLU A 540 28.96 -2.96 13.83
N GLN A 541 28.75 -3.20 12.52
CA GLN A 541 29.52 -2.54 11.47
C GLN A 541 29.10 -1.06 11.38
N ILE A 542 27.80 -0.78 11.43
CA ILE A 542 27.28 0.60 11.51
C ILE A 542 27.90 1.33 12.70
N ALA A 543 27.92 0.72 13.89
CA ALA A 543 28.51 1.34 15.08
C ALA A 543 30.01 1.67 14.88
N ARG A 544 30.79 0.78 14.27
CA ARG A 544 32.22 1.03 13.98
C ARG A 544 32.41 2.15 12.97
N GLU A 545 31.61 2.18 11.90
CA GLU A 545 31.66 3.24 10.89
C GLU A 545 31.34 4.61 11.49
N LEU A 546 30.29 4.69 12.32
CA LEU A 546 29.91 5.92 13.01
C LEU A 546 31.04 6.46 13.91
N GLN A 547 31.68 5.59 14.70
CA GLN A 547 32.84 5.99 15.51
C GLN A 547 34.03 6.41 14.65
N ALA A 548 34.33 5.67 13.57
CA ALA A 548 35.42 6.00 12.65
C ALA A 548 35.21 7.34 11.94
N MET A 549 33.96 7.74 11.70
CA MET A 549 33.62 9.07 11.16
C MET A 549 33.76 10.21 12.19
N GLY A 550 33.87 9.89 13.48
CA GLY A 550 34.05 10.87 14.56
C GLY A 550 32.79 11.19 15.36
N VAL A 551 31.71 10.42 15.24
CA VAL A 551 30.53 10.57 16.11
C VAL A 551 30.91 10.21 17.55
N GLN A 552 30.83 11.18 18.47
CA GLN A 552 31.25 11.00 19.86
C GLN A 552 30.16 10.36 20.74
N HIS A 553 28.88 10.56 20.39
CA HIS A 553 27.74 10.14 21.19
C HIS A 553 26.87 9.17 20.40
N ILE A 554 27.01 7.87 20.71
CA ILE A 554 26.24 6.79 20.08
C ILE A 554 25.53 5.99 21.17
N SER A 555 24.20 5.99 21.14
CA SER A 555 23.39 5.11 21.97
C SER A 555 22.80 3.97 21.14
N VAL A 556 23.09 2.73 21.53
CA VAL A 556 22.47 1.54 20.97
C VAL A 556 21.21 1.25 21.78
N VAL A 557 20.06 1.34 21.11
CA VAL A 557 18.77 0.94 21.65
C VAL A 557 18.38 -0.37 20.98
N TYR A 558 17.94 -1.39 21.72
CA TYR A 558 17.56 -2.67 21.11
C TYR A 558 16.32 -3.28 21.78
N ASP A 559 15.54 -4.05 21.02
CA ASP A 559 14.50 -4.90 21.60
C ASP A 559 15.16 -6.14 22.22
N GLU A 560 14.92 -6.41 23.50
CA GLU A 560 15.63 -7.47 24.24
C GLU A 560 15.41 -8.88 23.65
N LYS A 561 14.43 -9.02 22.76
CA LYS A 561 14.07 -10.27 22.07
C LYS A 561 14.90 -10.54 20.82
N GLU A 562 15.74 -9.61 20.37
CA GLU A 562 16.56 -9.78 19.15
C GLU A 562 17.88 -10.54 19.37
N GLY A 563 18.27 -10.82 20.62
CA GLY A 563 19.47 -11.62 20.91
C GLY A 563 20.78 -10.94 20.54
N VAL A 564 20.90 -9.63 20.80
CA VAL A 564 22.09 -8.83 20.42
C VAL A 564 23.34 -9.24 21.22
N ASP A 565 24.38 -9.67 20.54
CA ASP A 565 25.69 -9.98 21.13
C ASP A 565 26.56 -8.72 21.23
N ARG A 566 26.62 -8.16 22.45
CA ARG A 566 27.38 -6.94 22.74
C ARG A 566 28.88 -7.08 22.50
N SER A 567 29.45 -8.29 22.53
CA SER A 567 30.89 -8.50 22.35
C SER A 567 31.38 -8.20 20.93
N ARG A 568 30.46 -8.19 19.95
CA ARG A 568 30.76 -7.87 18.54
C ARG A 568 30.88 -6.36 18.28
N PHE A 569 30.37 -5.53 19.19
CA PHE A 569 30.33 -4.07 19.03
C PHE A 569 31.62 -3.41 19.53
N PRO A 570 31.99 -2.25 18.99
CA PRO A 570 33.13 -1.49 19.51
C PRO A 570 32.83 -0.91 20.92
N SER A 571 33.89 -0.56 21.66
CA SER A 571 33.79 0.05 22.99
C SER A 571 33.28 1.50 22.94
N GLY A 572 32.75 2.01 24.04
CA GLY A 572 32.32 3.42 24.15
C GLY A 572 30.91 3.71 23.63
N LEU A 573 30.07 2.67 23.55
CA LEU A 573 28.65 2.80 23.21
C LEU A 573 27.79 2.80 24.48
N ASP A 574 26.78 3.67 24.51
CA ASP A 574 25.75 3.66 25.55
C ASP A 574 24.68 2.62 25.19
N TRP A 575 24.40 1.66 26.07
CA TRP A 575 23.45 0.57 25.80
C TRP A 575 22.13 0.77 26.56
N HIS A 576 21.03 0.64 25.84
CA HIS A 576 19.69 0.85 26.37
C HIS A 576 18.70 -0.17 25.79
N GLU A 577 17.72 -0.57 26.59
CA GLU A 577 16.60 -1.35 26.12
C GLU A 577 15.57 -0.46 25.40
N ARG A 578 14.74 -1.07 24.55
CA ARG A 578 13.70 -0.37 23.78
C ARG A 578 12.78 0.49 24.64
N GLU A 579 12.55 0.12 25.91
CA GLU A 579 11.70 0.90 26.82
C GLU A 579 12.33 2.23 27.26
N GLU A 580 13.65 2.33 27.22
CA GLU A 580 14.41 3.53 27.59
C GLU A 580 14.53 4.55 26.44
N MET A 581 13.97 4.25 25.25
CA MET A 581 14.06 5.09 24.04
C MET A 581 13.72 6.57 24.29
N GLU A 582 12.70 6.85 25.11
CA GLU A 582 12.32 8.23 25.42
C GLU A 582 13.40 8.96 26.24
N GLN A 583 13.97 8.29 27.25
CA GLN A 583 15.04 8.84 28.08
C GLN A 583 16.30 9.09 27.26
N VAL A 584 16.64 8.17 26.36
CA VAL A 584 17.75 8.32 25.41
C VAL A 584 17.50 9.54 24.52
N GLN A 585 16.31 9.67 23.93
CA GLN A 585 15.99 10.83 23.09
C GLN A 585 16.05 12.14 23.88
N GLN A 586 15.52 12.19 25.12
CA GLN A 586 15.61 13.37 25.99
C GLN A 586 17.06 13.75 26.30
N LYS A 587 17.94 12.77 26.59
CA LYS A 587 19.39 13.00 26.76
C LYS A 587 19.99 13.63 25.51
N MET A 588 19.62 13.12 24.32
CA MET A 588 20.20 13.54 23.04
C MET A 588 19.83 14.97 22.64
N THR A 589 18.69 15.52 23.09
CA THR A 589 18.32 16.92 22.79
C THR A 589 19.27 17.94 23.43
N GLY A 590 19.98 17.54 24.50
CA GLY A 590 20.96 18.36 25.21
C GLY A 590 22.40 18.22 24.71
N ILE A 591 22.66 17.38 23.73
CA ILE A 591 24.01 17.14 23.20
C ILE A 591 24.27 18.08 22.02
N GLU A 592 25.35 18.88 22.11
CA GLU A 592 25.80 19.70 20.99
C GLU A 592 26.59 18.87 19.96
N GLY A 593 26.40 19.20 18.68
CA GLY A 593 26.97 18.44 17.57
C GLY A 593 26.16 17.20 17.17
N VAL A 594 26.79 16.32 16.38
CA VAL A 594 26.11 15.14 15.83
C VAL A 594 26.11 14.00 16.85
N SER A 595 24.91 13.49 17.14
CA SER A 595 24.70 12.28 17.94
C SER A 595 23.88 11.25 17.17
N VAL A 596 23.97 9.98 17.59
CA VAL A 596 23.27 8.88 16.91
C VAL A 596 22.57 7.96 17.91
N ILE A 597 21.33 7.61 17.59
CA ILE A 597 20.62 6.48 18.18
C ILE A 597 20.60 5.35 17.14
N LEU A 598 21.33 4.27 17.40
CA LEU A 598 21.25 3.05 16.60
C LEU A 598 20.20 2.13 17.22
N PHE A 599 19.03 2.06 16.60
CA PHE A 599 17.90 1.28 17.10
C PHE A 599 17.79 -0.07 16.38
N ILE A 600 18.01 -1.18 17.10
CA ILE A 600 18.04 -2.53 16.54
C ILE A 600 16.71 -3.25 16.85
N GLN A 601 15.87 -3.44 15.83
CA GLN A 601 14.66 -4.26 15.94
C GLN A 601 14.17 -4.70 14.56
N THR A 602 14.07 -6.02 14.35
CA THR A 602 13.69 -6.63 13.08
C THR A 602 12.29 -6.18 12.62
N CYS A 603 12.15 -5.98 11.31
CA CYS A 603 10.89 -5.64 10.66
C CYS A 603 9.77 -6.62 11.06
N ALA A 604 8.66 -6.09 11.55
CA ALA A 604 7.54 -6.88 12.07
C ALA A 604 6.91 -7.81 11.01
N ALA A 605 6.89 -7.40 9.75
CA ALA A 605 6.36 -8.22 8.67
C ALA A 605 7.26 -9.43 8.39
N GLU A 606 8.57 -9.21 8.37
CA GLU A 606 9.56 -10.27 8.12
C GLU A 606 9.69 -11.21 9.33
N LYS A 607 9.65 -10.67 10.56
CA LYS A 607 9.59 -11.44 11.80
C LYS A 607 8.46 -12.47 11.78
N ARG A 608 7.25 -12.07 11.34
CA ARG A 608 6.11 -12.99 11.16
C ARG A 608 6.38 -14.06 10.11
N ARG A 609 6.97 -13.68 8.96
CA ARG A 609 7.27 -14.59 7.85
C ARG A 609 8.27 -15.66 8.27
N ARG A 610 9.35 -15.26 8.93
CA ARG A 610 10.39 -16.17 9.42
C ARG A 610 9.88 -17.07 10.55
N ARG A 611 9.04 -16.57 11.46
CA ARG A 611 8.35 -17.42 12.46
C ARG A 611 7.49 -18.52 11.82
N LYS A 612 6.70 -18.18 10.79
CA LYS A 612 5.92 -19.20 10.03
C LYS A 612 6.81 -20.25 9.35
N ARG A 613 8.07 -19.91 9.03
CA ARG A 613 9.07 -20.81 8.44
C ARG A 613 9.98 -21.50 9.47
N GLY A 614 9.79 -21.26 10.76
CA GLY A 614 10.68 -21.78 11.81
C GLY A 614 12.07 -21.15 11.86
N GLN A 615 12.29 -20.01 11.20
CA GLN A 615 13.58 -19.33 11.07
C GLN A 615 13.77 -18.16 12.07
N PHE A 616 12.83 -17.98 13.00
CA PHE A 616 12.88 -16.91 13.99
C PHE A 616 12.20 -17.36 15.28
N PRO A 617 12.70 -16.99 16.48
CA PRO A 617 12.07 -17.35 17.75
C PRO A 617 10.59 -16.97 17.79
N ASP A 618 9.73 -17.94 18.11
CA ASP A 618 8.32 -17.69 18.41
C ASP A 618 8.10 -17.76 19.93
N PRO A 619 7.88 -16.62 20.61
CA PRO A 619 7.66 -16.63 22.05
C PRO A 619 6.39 -17.41 22.40
N ASP A 620 6.50 -18.30 23.38
CA ASP A 620 5.38 -19.04 23.97
C ASP A 620 4.58 -18.17 24.96
N ARG A 621 4.19 -16.98 24.49
CA ARG A 621 3.39 -16.02 25.25
C ARG A 621 2.45 -15.28 24.31
N ARG A 622 1.16 -15.29 24.64
CA ARG A 622 0.12 -14.52 23.95
C ARG A 622 -0.53 -13.56 24.94
N LEU A 623 -1.06 -12.45 24.43
CA LEU A 623 -1.87 -11.54 25.22
C LEU A 623 -3.35 -11.76 24.92
N PHE A 624 -4.14 -11.77 25.97
CA PHE A 624 -5.60 -11.84 25.94
C PHE A 624 -6.17 -10.62 26.66
N ILE A 625 -7.29 -10.11 26.16
CA ILE A 625 -8.05 -9.02 26.80
C ILE A 625 -9.37 -9.60 27.29
N ASN A 626 -9.58 -9.62 28.60
CA ASN A 626 -10.91 -9.93 29.15
C ASN A 626 -11.86 -8.75 28.84
N THR A 627 -12.82 -8.98 27.94
CA THR A 627 -13.75 -7.93 27.48
C THR A 627 -14.66 -7.44 28.60
N ASP A 628 -14.93 -8.26 29.61
CA ASP A 628 -15.82 -7.88 30.71
C ASP A 628 -15.13 -6.87 31.62
N VAL A 629 -13.81 -6.99 31.80
CA VAL A 629 -12.98 -6.02 32.52
C VAL A 629 -12.70 -4.79 31.65
N CYS A 630 -12.50 -4.97 30.34
CA CYS A 630 -12.19 -3.88 29.42
C CYS A 630 -13.24 -2.75 29.48
N GLU A 631 -12.78 -1.50 29.45
CA GLU A 631 -13.65 -0.32 29.46
C GLU A 631 -13.83 0.30 28.06
N GLY A 632 -13.15 -0.23 27.04
CA GLY A 632 -13.21 0.32 25.68
C GLY A 632 -12.57 1.72 25.56
N CYS A 633 -11.63 2.08 26.44
CA CYS A 633 -11.02 3.41 26.49
C CYS A 633 -9.98 3.70 25.38
N GLY A 634 -9.52 2.69 24.66
CA GLY A 634 -8.57 2.87 23.55
C GLY A 634 -7.12 3.13 23.94
N ASP A 635 -6.76 3.32 25.22
CA ASP A 635 -5.37 3.63 25.63
C ASP A 635 -4.36 2.56 25.17
N CYS A 636 -4.75 1.27 25.12
CA CYS A 636 -3.91 0.24 24.52
C CYS A 636 -3.57 0.48 23.03
N GLY A 637 -4.48 1.08 22.27
CA GLY A 637 -4.30 1.54 20.90
C GLY A 637 -3.36 2.74 20.82
N VAL A 638 -3.58 3.76 21.66
CA VAL A 638 -2.72 4.96 21.75
C VAL A 638 -1.26 4.59 22.10
N GLN A 639 -1.06 3.66 23.04
CA GLN A 639 0.29 3.25 23.44
C GLN A 639 0.99 2.41 22.37
N SER A 640 0.28 1.49 21.71
CA SER A 640 0.90 0.50 20.81
C SER A 640 0.84 0.83 19.34
N ASN A 641 -0.11 1.68 18.93
CA ASN A 641 -0.44 1.98 17.54
C ASN A 641 -0.73 0.71 16.71
N CYS A 642 -1.33 -0.29 17.34
CA CYS A 642 -1.43 -1.66 16.82
C CYS A 642 -2.76 -1.93 16.13
N VAL A 643 -2.69 -2.35 14.86
CA VAL A 643 -3.86 -2.71 14.04
C VAL A 643 -4.41 -4.12 14.32
N SER A 644 -3.79 -4.89 15.22
CA SER A 644 -4.35 -6.16 15.72
C SER A 644 -5.26 -5.98 16.94
N LEU A 645 -5.47 -4.75 17.42
CA LEU A 645 -6.50 -4.44 18.41
C LEU A 645 -7.82 -4.22 17.67
N VAL A 646 -8.81 -5.07 17.94
CA VAL A 646 -10.12 -5.06 17.26
C VAL A 646 -11.24 -4.70 18.24
N PRO A 647 -12.31 -4.01 17.80
CA PRO A 647 -13.49 -3.80 18.60
C PRO A 647 -14.24 -5.13 18.77
N VAL A 648 -14.90 -5.27 19.92
CA VAL A 648 -15.87 -6.34 20.17
C VAL A 648 -17.10 -5.70 20.78
N GLU A 649 -18.25 -5.81 20.11
CA GLU A 649 -19.51 -5.34 20.66
C GLU A 649 -19.96 -6.23 21.82
N THR A 650 -20.40 -5.60 22.90
CA THR A 650 -20.95 -6.28 24.07
C THR A 650 -22.19 -5.52 24.55
N GLU A 651 -22.99 -6.15 25.40
CA GLU A 651 -24.16 -5.51 26.01
C GLU A 651 -23.85 -4.16 26.70
N PHE A 652 -22.62 -4.03 27.25
CA PHE A 652 -22.14 -2.84 27.95
C PHE A 652 -21.26 -1.94 27.06
N GLY A 653 -21.49 -1.99 25.74
CA GLY A 653 -20.82 -1.17 24.72
C GLY A 653 -19.55 -1.81 24.16
N THR A 654 -18.92 -1.12 23.21
CA THR A 654 -17.74 -1.59 22.48
C THR A 654 -16.53 -1.81 23.40
N LYS A 655 -15.94 -3.01 23.35
CA LYS A 655 -14.74 -3.43 24.08
C LYS A 655 -13.59 -3.69 23.11
N ARG A 656 -12.45 -4.13 23.64
CA ARG A 656 -11.26 -4.47 22.83
C ARG A 656 -10.93 -5.94 22.97
N ALA A 657 -10.52 -6.54 21.86
CA ALA A 657 -9.86 -7.83 21.80
C ALA A 657 -8.58 -7.73 20.96
N ILE A 658 -7.78 -8.79 20.99
CA ILE A 658 -6.60 -8.93 20.16
C ILE A 658 -6.91 -10.00 19.12
N ASP A 659 -6.83 -9.64 17.85
CA ASP A 659 -6.81 -10.60 16.77
C ASP A 659 -5.50 -11.42 16.85
N GLN A 660 -5.65 -12.68 17.25
CA GLN A 660 -4.54 -13.59 17.48
C GLN A 660 -3.87 -14.08 16.20
N SER A 661 -4.54 -13.94 15.05
CA SER A 661 -4.04 -14.36 13.74
C SER A 661 -3.06 -13.33 13.16
N SER A 662 -3.31 -12.03 13.40
CA SER A 662 -2.49 -10.92 12.93
C SER A 662 -1.46 -10.43 13.94
N CYS A 663 -1.63 -10.74 15.24
CA CYS A 663 -0.73 -10.30 16.30
C CYS A 663 0.72 -10.79 16.11
N ASN A 664 1.67 -9.86 16.22
CA ASN A 664 3.11 -10.12 16.09
C ASN A 664 3.85 -10.31 17.42
N LYS A 665 3.12 -10.43 18.54
CA LYS A 665 3.67 -10.73 19.88
C LYS A 665 4.76 -9.73 20.34
N ASP A 666 4.62 -8.44 20.01
CA ASP A 666 5.53 -7.39 20.50
C ASP A 666 5.19 -6.93 21.94
N TYR A 667 3.93 -7.12 22.34
CA TYR A 667 3.37 -6.84 23.66
C TYR A 667 3.23 -5.36 24.07
N SER A 668 3.51 -4.40 23.19
CA SER A 668 3.46 -2.95 23.51
C SER A 668 2.06 -2.48 23.95
N CYS A 669 0.99 -3.17 23.52
CA CYS A 669 -0.38 -2.86 23.96
C CYS A 669 -0.58 -3.02 25.47
N ILE A 670 0.27 -3.82 26.14
CA ILE A 670 0.29 -3.96 27.59
C ILE A 670 0.68 -2.68 28.31
N LYS A 671 1.32 -1.71 27.64
CA LYS A 671 1.64 -0.41 28.24
C LYS A 671 0.39 0.42 28.53
N GLY A 672 -0.73 0.13 27.85
CA GLY A 672 -2.01 0.72 28.18
C GLY A 672 -2.43 0.42 29.63
N PHE A 673 -2.88 1.43 30.35
CA PHE A 673 -3.27 1.32 31.76
C PHE A 673 -4.65 0.66 31.89
N CYS A 674 -4.66 -0.67 31.81
CA CYS A 674 -5.86 -1.49 31.84
C CYS A 674 -5.59 -2.83 32.54
N PRO A 675 -6.42 -3.23 33.53
CA PRO A 675 -6.31 -4.51 34.23
C PRO A 675 -6.89 -5.70 33.45
N SER A 676 -7.43 -5.48 32.24
CA SER A 676 -8.03 -6.54 31.42
C SER A 676 -7.01 -7.44 30.73
N PHE A 677 -5.73 -7.04 30.69
CA PHE A 677 -4.68 -7.79 30.01
C PHE A 677 -4.22 -8.99 30.82
N VAL A 678 -4.18 -10.15 30.16
CA VAL A 678 -3.63 -11.39 30.68
C VAL A 678 -2.61 -11.93 29.69
N SER A 679 -1.40 -12.25 30.17
CA SER A 679 -0.47 -13.09 29.43
C SER A 679 -0.87 -14.55 29.59
N VAL A 680 -0.86 -15.28 28.49
CA VAL A 680 -1.12 -16.72 28.45
C VAL A 680 0.12 -17.40 27.87
N GLU A 681 0.78 -18.24 28.66
CA GLU A 681 1.91 -19.08 28.26
C GLU A 681 1.44 -20.53 28.09
N GLY A 682 2.12 -21.32 27.26
CA GLY A 682 1.69 -22.68 26.88
C GLY A 682 0.47 -22.71 25.97
N ALA A 683 0.12 -21.57 25.37
CA ALA A 683 -1.14 -21.36 24.66
C ALA A 683 -1.01 -21.65 23.17
N GLN A 684 -1.68 -22.70 22.72
CA GLN A 684 -1.97 -22.92 21.31
C GLN A 684 -3.32 -22.30 20.98
N LEU A 685 -3.42 -21.63 19.82
CA LEU A 685 -4.71 -21.15 19.34
C LEU A 685 -5.66 -22.33 19.22
N LYS A 686 -6.77 -22.27 19.96
CA LYS A 686 -7.79 -23.29 19.87
C LYS A 686 -8.32 -23.26 18.45
N LYS A 687 -8.11 -24.35 17.71
CA LYS A 687 -8.76 -24.48 16.41
C LYS A 687 -10.24 -24.57 16.71
N ALA A 688 -11.03 -23.66 16.15
CA ALA A 688 -12.48 -23.86 16.15
C ALA A 688 -12.70 -25.28 15.61
N PRO A 689 -13.56 -26.11 16.27
CA PRO A 689 -13.92 -27.39 15.72
C PRO A 689 -14.39 -27.09 14.31
N THR A 690 -13.62 -27.56 13.33
CA THR A 690 -13.93 -27.33 11.92
C THR A 690 -15.28 -27.97 11.74
N ALA A 691 -16.32 -27.14 11.57
CA ALA A 691 -17.65 -27.69 11.38
C ALA A 691 -17.53 -28.59 10.14
N ALA A 692 -17.77 -29.88 10.32
CA ALA A 692 -17.68 -30.83 9.24
C ALA A 692 -18.81 -30.48 8.26
N LEU A 693 -18.45 -29.74 7.22
CA LEU A 693 -19.31 -29.46 6.10
C LEU A 693 -18.99 -30.50 5.05
N ASP A 694 -19.87 -31.46 4.80
CA ASP A 694 -19.78 -32.26 3.58
C ASP A 694 -20.39 -31.44 2.45
N LEU A 695 -19.58 -31.15 1.43
CA LEU A 695 -20.05 -30.40 0.27
C LEU A 695 -20.85 -31.35 -0.62
N PRO A 696 -22.08 -31.01 -1.00
CA PRO A 696 -22.84 -31.79 -1.98
C PRO A 696 -22.17 -31.69 -3.36
N ASP A 697 -22.66 -32.46 -4.33
CA ASP A 697 -22.28 -32.24 -5.73
C ASP A 697 -22.81 -30.87 -6.18
N LEU A 698 -21.89 -29.99 -6.61
CA LEU A 698 -22.20 -28.60 -6.94
C LEU A 698 -22.28 -28.43 -8.45
N PRO A 699 -23.39 -27.91 -9.01
CA PRO A 699 -23.54 -27.72 -10.45
C PRO A 699 -22.46 -26.80 -11.01
N GLU A 700 -21.99 -27.10 -12.22
CA GLU A 700 -21.14 -26.20 -12.99
C GLU A 700 -22.01 -25.03 -13.53
N PRO A 701 -21.57 -23.78 -13.40
CA PRO A 701 -22.28 -22.62 -13.91
C PRO A 701 -22.11 -22.47 -15.42
N GLU A 702 -22.97 -21.68 -16.04
CA GLU A 702 -22.72 -21.18 -17.40
C GLU A 702 -21.61 -20.13 -17.34
N LEU A 703 -20.51 -20.36 -18.06
CA LEU A 703 -19.38 -19.44 -18.09
C LEU A 703 -19.71 -18.24 -18.99
N PRO A 704 -19.34 -17.02 -18.59
CA PRO A 704 -19.58 -15.84 -19.42
C PRO A 704 -18.75 -15.90 -20.71
N VAL A 705 -19.35 -15.42 -21.81
CA VAL A 705 -18.68 -15.29 -23.11
C VAL A 705 -17.85 -14.02 -23.13
N ILE A 706 -16.62 -14.12 -23.63
CA ILE A 706 -15.75 -12.96 -23.85
C ILE A 706 -16.07 -12.37 -25.23
N ASP A 707 -16.64 -11.15 -25.24
CA ASP A 707 -16.82 -10.31 -26.42
C ASP A 707 -15.80 -9.15 -26.36
N GLY A 708 -14.73 -9.25 -27.15
CA GLY A 708 -13.54 -8.40 -27.01
C GLY A 708 -12.77 -8.68 -25.72
N THR A 709 -13.12 -7.99 -24.63
CA THR A 709 -12.46 -8.15 -23.32
C THR A 709 -13.47 -8.34 -22.19
N TRP A 710 -13.18 -9.26 -21.26
CA TRP A 710 -13.87 -9.38 -19.99
C TRP A 710 -13.06 -8.71 -18.87
N ASN A 711 -13.63 -7.71 -18.23
CA ASN A 711 -12.97 -6.84 -17.27
C ASN A 711 -13.38 -7.17 -15.83
N THR A 712 -12.43 -7.70 -15.06
CA THR A 712 -12.62 -8.03 -13.65
C THR A 712 -11.82 -7.06 -12.77
N VAL A 713 -12.49 -6.44 -11.80
CA VAL A 713 -11.85 -5.66 -10.74
C VAL A 713 -11.82 -6.51 -9.47
N ILE A 714 -10.66 -6.63 -8.84
CA ILE A 714 -10.48 -7.42 -7.62
C ILE A 714 -10.02 -6.47 -6.52
N THR A 715 -10.76 -6.37 -5.42
CA THR A 715 -10.44 -5.45 -4.33
C THR A 715 -10.11 -6.21 -3.05
N GLY A 716 -9.37 -5.57 -2.15
CA GLY A 716 -9.17 -6.08 -0.80
C GLY A 716 -8.11 -5.33 -0.01
N VAL A 717 -7.58 -5.98 1.02
CA VAL A 717 -6.60 -5.37 1.94
C VAL A 717 -5.23 -6.01 1.75
N GLY A 718 -4.17 -5.21 1.81
CA GLY A 718 -2.79 -5.69 1.76
C GLY A 718 -2.54 -6.83 2.75
N GLY A 719 -2.05 -7.96 2.24
CA GLY A 719 -1.74 -9.14 3.04
C GLY A 719 -2.88 -10.15 3.24
N THR A 720 -4.05 -9.98 2.62
CA THR A 720 -5.17 -10.95 2.69
C THR A 720 -5.20 -11.96 1.52
N GLY A 721 -4.34 -11.82 0.51
CA GLY A 721 -4.26 -12.76 -0.62
C GLY A 721 -4.86 -12.27 -1.94
N VAL A 722 -5.27 -11.00 -2.04
CA VAL A 722 -5.82 -10.40 -3.28
C VAL A 722 -4.90 -10.58 -4.49
N VAL A 723 -3.59 -10.34 -4.32
CA VAL A 723 -2.58 -10.54 -5.36
C VAL A 723 -2.52 -11.99 -5.85
N THR A 724 -2.71 -12.95 -4.94
CA THR A 724 -2.77 -14.38 -5.29
C THR A 724 -3.94 -14.68 -6.21
N ILE A 725 -5.11 -14.07 -5.98
CA ILE A 725 -6.29 -14.25 -6.84
C ILE A 725 -6.01 -13.74 -8.26
N GLY A 726 -5.43 -12.55 -8.39
CA GLY A 726 -5.04 -12.01 -9.70
C GLY A 726 -4.06 -12.94 -10.44
N ALA A 727 -3.02 -13.42 -9.75
CA ALA A 727 -2.05 -14.34 -10.32
C ALA A 727 -2.67 -15.69 -10.75
N VAL A 728 -3.62 -16.22 -9.96
CA VAL A 728 -4.38 -17.44 -10.29
C VAL A 728 -5.21 -17.22 -11.54
N LEU A 729 -5.93 -16.09 -11.67
CA LEU A 729 -6.74 -15.79 -12.86
C LEU A 729 -5.89 -15.63 -14.12
N ALA A 730 -4.76 -14.90 -14.04
CA ALA A 730 -3.86 -14.72 -15.18
C ALA A 730 -3.24 -16.05 -15.65
N MET A 731 -2.83 -16.91 -14.71
CA MET A 731 -2.31 -18.24 -15.04
C MET A 731 -3.41 -19.16 -15.59
N ALA A 732 -4.61 -19.14 -15.02
CA ALA A 732 -5.74 -19.93 -15.51
C ALA A 732 -6.15 -19.52 -16.93
N ALA A 733 -6.14 -18.22 -17.25
CA ALA A 733 -6.36 -17.73 -18.61
C ALA A 733 -5.28 -18.23 -19.59
N HIS A 734 -4.01 -18.18 -19.20
CA HIS A 734 -2.92 -18.72 -20.01
C HIS A 734 -3.07 -20.23 -20.25
N LEU A 735 -3.47 -21.00 -19.23
CA LEU A 735 -3.75 -22.44 -19.35
C LEU A 735 -4.94 -22.75 -20.27
N ASP A 736 -5.94 -21.87 -20.30
CA ASP A 736 -7.09 -21.93 -21.22
C ASP A 736 -6.73 -21.48 -22.65
N GLY A 737 -5.50 -21.02 -22.91
CA GLY A 737 -5.07 -20.48 -24.20
C GLY A 737 -5.64 -19.09 -24.52
N LYS A 738 -6.01 -18.33 -23.48
CA LYS A 738 -6.60 -16.99 -23.57
C LYS A 738 -5.57 -15.91 -23.28
N GLY A 739 -5.88 -14.69 -23.72
CA GLY A 739 -5.17 -13.49 -23.31
C GLY A 739 -5.48 -13.10 -21.85
N ALA A 740 -4.45 -12.60 -21.17
CA ALA A 740 -4.59 -12.03 -19.82
C ALA A 740 -3.74 -10.77 -19.71
N GLY A 741 -4.33 -9.72 -19.13
CA GLY A 741 -3.65 -8.51 -18.70
C GLY A 741 -4.03 -8.23 -17.26
N LEU A 742 -3.06 -8.20 -16.35
CA LEU A 742 -3.29 -7.96 -14.93
C LEU A 742 -2.41 -6.81 -14.44
N MET A 743 -2.99 -5.80 -13.80
CA MET A 743 -2.26 -4.72 -13.16
C MET A 743 -2.58 -4.67 -11.66
N GLU A 744 -1.55 -4.58 -10.85
CA GLU A 744 -1.67 -4.45 -9.40
C GLU A 744 -1.58 -2.97 -8.97
N MET A 745 -2.60 -2.47 -8.29
CA MET A 745 -2.59 -1.16 -7.64
C MET A 745 -2.56 -1.33 -6.13
N ALA A 746 -1.35 -1.52 -5.59
CA ALA A 746 -1.09 -1.46 -4.17
C ALA A 746 -0.65 -0.04 -3.75
N GLY A 747 -1.16 0.43 -2.61
CA GLY A 747 -0.70 1.69 -1.98
C GLY A 747 0.60 1.53 -1.19
N LEU A 748 1.02 2.61 -0.52
CA LEU A 748 2.30 2.68 0.23
C LEU A 748 2.46 1.58 1.31
N ALA A 749 1.36 1.14 1.94
CA ALA A 749 1.42 0.12 2.98
C ALA A 749 1.26 -1.30 2.43
N GLN A 750 2.23 -2.17 2.74
CA GLN A 750 2.15 -3.60 2.42
C GLN A 750 1.01 -4.33 3.13
N LYS A 751 0.54 -3.81 4.27
CA LYS A 751 -0.57 -4.38 5.06
C LYS A 751 -1.52 -3.29 5.54
N GLY A 752 -2.81 -3.60 5.59
CA GLY A 752 -3.84 -2.69 6.08
C GLY A 752 -4.25 -1.59 5.10
N GLY A 753 -3.43 -1.34 4.05
CA GLY A 753 -3.79 -0.46 2.94
C GLY A 753 -4.75 -1.11 1.95
N ALA A 754 -5.46 -0.27 1.21
CA ALA A 754 -6.31 -0.69 0.09
C ALA A 754 -5.47 -1.28 -1.04
N VAL A 755 -5.99 -2.33 -1.66
CA VAL A 755 -5.42 -2.99 -2.84
C VAL A 755 -6.53 -3.18 -3.86
N ALA A 756 -6.29 -2.75 -5.09
CA ALA A 756 -7.16 -2.99 -6.24
C ALA A 756 -6.35 -3.60 -7.37
N LEU A 757 -6.88 -4.63 -8.03
CA LEU A 757 -6.29 -5.23 -9.22
C LEU A 757 -7.26 -5.07 -10.38
N HIS A 758 -6.71 -4.73 -11.53
CA HIS A 758 -7.42 -4.69 -12.80
C HIS A 758 -7.01 -5.91 -13.60
N CYS A 759 -7.95 -6.80 -13.92
CA CYS A 759 -7.71 -8.00 -14.71
C CYS A 759 -8.59 -7.96 -15.96
N ARG A 760 -7.97 -7.95 -17.14
CA ARG A 760 -8.65 -8.09 -18.43
C ARG A 760 -8.33 -9.45 -19.03
N LEU A 761 -9.35 -10.12 -19.52
CA LEU A 761 -9.26 -11.41 -20.19
C LEU A 761 -9.77 -11.25 -21.62
N SER A 762 -9.12 -11.89 -22.58
CA SER A 762 -9.51 -11.87 -24.00
C SER A 762 -9.35 -13.26 -24.62
N ASN A 763 -9.97 -13.50 -25.78
CA ASN A 763 -9.71 -14.74 -26.51
C ASN A 763 -8.32 -14.72 -27.15
N ASP A 764 -7.89 -13.60 -27.73
CA ASP A 764 -6.55 -13.36 -28.24
C ASP A 764 -5.82 -12.32 -27.36
N PRO A 765 -4.58 -12.56 -26.88
CA PRO A 765 -3.79 -11.56 -26.16
C PRO A 765 -3.72 -10.18 -26.83
N ALA A 766 -3.75 -10.12 -28.17
CA ALA A 766 -3.68 -8.86 -28.93
C ALA A 766 -4.92 -7.96 -28.77
N ASP A 767 -6.07 -8.52 -28.34
CA ASP A 767 -7.32 -7.77 -28.14
C ASP A 767 -7.27 -6.87 -26.88
N ILE A 768 -6.31 -7.08 -25.98
CA ILE A 768 -6.15 -6.27 -24.77
C ILE A 768 -5.33 -5.02 -25.11
N SER A 769 -6.03 -3.94 -25.44
CA SER A 769 -5.39 -2.68 -25.81
C SER A 769 -4.94 -1.83 -24.62
N ALA A 770 -5.52 -1.98 -23.43
CA ALA A 770 -5.13 -1.29 -22.20
C ALA A 770 -5.49 -2.16 -21.00
N ILE A 771 -4.64 -2.23 -19.96
CA ILE A 771 -4.91 -3.13 -18.81
C ILE A 771 -5.84 -2.47 -17.79
N ARG A 772 -5.74 -1.16 -17.57
CA ARG A 772 -6.60 -0.46 -16.61
C ARG A 772 -8.05 -0.52 -17.08
N VAL A 773 -8.94 -0.98 -16.20
CA VAL A 773 -10.40 -0.94 -16.45
C VAL A 773 -10.87 0.51 -16.35
N ALA A 774 -11.57 1.02 -17.36
CA ALA A 774 -12.06 2.40 -17.36
C ALA A 774 -13.44 2.53 -16.69
N LEU A 775 -13.93 3.76 -16.60
CA LEU A 775 -15.22 4.08 -15.97
C LEU A 775 -16.37 3.30 -16.62
N GLY A 776 -17.15 2.58 -15.81
CA GLY A 776 -18.30 1.79 -16.25
C GLY A 776 -17.98 0.53 -17.07
N GLU A 777 -16.72 0.13 -17.19
CA GLU A 777 -16.32 -1.01 -18.02
C GLU A 777 -16.23 -2.36 -17.30
N ALA A 778 -16.29 -2.38 -15.97
CA ALA A 778 -16.15 -3.63 -15.22
C ALA A 778 -17.32 -4.58 -15.49
N ASP A 779 -17.03 -5.83 -15.85
CA ASP A 779 -18.00 -6.91 -16.00
C ASP A 779 -18.18 -7.66 -14.68
N ALA A 780 -17.10 -7.78 -13.90
CA ALA A 780 -17.10 -8.45 -12.60
C ALA A 780 -16.34 -7.65 -11.52
N LEU A 781 -16.89 -7.61 -10.30
CA LEU A 781 -16.22 -7.13 -9.09
C LEU A 781 -16.07 -8.28 -8.09
N ILE A 782 -14.83 -8.69 -7.83
CA ILE A 782 -14.46 -9.70 -6.83
C ILE A 782 -13.96 -8.95 -5.59
N GLY A 783 -14.87 -8.72 -4.64
CA GLY A 783 -14.64 -7.85 -3.49
C GLY A 783 -14.16 -8.58 -2.25
N GLY A 784 -12.86 -8.55 -1.95
CA GLY A 784 -12.29 -9.12 -0.72
C GLY A 784 -12.48 -8.26 0.54
N ASP A 785 -12.85 -6.98 0.38
CA ASP A 785 -13.08 -6.02 1.47
C ASP A 785 -14.22 -5.05 1.13
N LEU A 786 -15.12 -4.80 2.09
CA LEU A 786 -16.28 -3.92 1.91
C LEU A 786 -15.88 -2.46 1.64
N VAL A 787 -14.92 -1.91 2.39
CA VAL A 787 -14.51 -0.49 2.27
C VAL A 787 -13.89 -0.23 0.91
N VAL A 788 -12.97 -1.10 0.46
CA VAL A 788 -12.32 -0.92 -0.83
C VAL A 788 -13.31 -1.15 -1.98
N SER A 789 -14.23 -2.13 -1.87
CA SER A 789 -15.23 -2.38 -2.91
C SER A 789 -16.23 -1.23 -3.08
N ALA A 790 -16.60 -0.58 -1.98
CA ALA A 790 -17.53 0.55 -1.96
C ALA A 790 -16.84 1.93 -2.09
N ASP A 791 -15.52 1.95 -2.29
CA ASP A 791 -14.76 3.17 -2.57
C ASP A 791 -15.28 3.83 -3.86
N SER A 792 -15.34 5.17 -3.88
CA SER A 792 -15.90 5.93 -5.00
C SER A 792 -15.23 5.55 -6.32
N LYS A 793 -13.89 5.44 -6.33
CA LYS A 793 -13.12 5.08 -7.52
C LYS A 793 -13.44 3.69 -8.03
N MET A 794 -13.67 2.73 -7.13
CA MET A 794 -14.02 1.36 -7.52
C MET A 794 -15.45 1.29 -8.06
N LEU A 795 -16.40 1.97 -7.40
CA LEU A 795 -17.78 2.07 -7.88
C LEU A 795 -17.87 2.72 -9.26
N ALA A 796 -17.03 3.70 -9.54
CA ALA A 796 -16.97 4.39 -10.83
C ALA A 796 -16.59 3.47 -12.00
N LEU A 797 -15.84 2.38 -11.74
CA LEU A 797 -15.50 1.36 -12.73
C LEU A 797 -16.68 0.44 -13.06
N THR A 798 -17.66 0.33 -12.16
CA THR A 798 -18.83 -0.54 -12.32
C THR A 798 -19.96 0.15 -13.08
N SER A 799 -20.87 -0.61 -13.69
CA SER A 799 -22.08 -0.10 -14.37
C SER A 799 -23.31 -0.96 -14.08
N THR A 800 -24.45 -0.31 -13.85
CA THR A 800 -25.73 -0.97 -13.58
C THR A 800 -26.17 -1.80 -14.80
N GLY A 801 -26.56 -3.05 -14.57
CA GLY A 801 -27.01 -3.97 -15.63
C GLY A 801 -25.89 -4.70 -16.37
N ARG A 802 -24.64 -4.24 -16.26
CA ARG A 802 -23.44 -4.91 -16.80
C ARG A 802 -22.69 -5.67 -15.70
N THR A 803 -22.25 -4.95 -14.68
CA THR A 803 -21.37 -5.50 -13.65
C THR A 803 -22.13 -6.46 -12.73
N GLY A 804 -21.56 -7.64 -12.48
CA GLY A 804 -21.92 -8.47 -11.34
C GLY A 804 -20.84 -8.44 -10.26
N ALA A 805 -21.21 -8.65 -8.99
CA ALA A 805 -20.25 -8.61 -7.90
C ALA A 805 -20.49 -9.67 -6.84
N VAL A 806 -19.39 -10.18 -6.27
CA VAL A 806 -19.40 -10.91 -5.01
C VAL A 806 -18.49 -10.18 -4.04
N VAL A 807 -19.02 -9.71 -2.92
CA VAL A 807 -18.29 -8.88 -1.95
C VAL A 807 -18.35 -9.51 -0.55
N ASN A 808 -17.18 -9.63 0.08
CA ASN A 808 -17.04 -9.99 1.48
C ASN A 808 -17.60 -8.88 2.36
N SER A 809 -18.68 -9.17 3.09
CA SER A 809 -19.36 -8.19 3.96
C SER A 809 -18.69 -7.99 5.32
N HIS A 810 -17.57 -8.68 5.58
CA HIS A 810 -16.87 -8.60 6.86
C HIS A 810 -16.32 -7.20 7.15
N GLU A 811 -16.58 -6.68 8.35
CA GLU A 811 -16.12 -5.36 8.78
C GLU A 811 -14.67 -5.40 9.27
N ILE A 812 -13.73 -5.10 8.38
CA ILE A 812 -12.31 -5.00 8.73
C ILE A 812 -11.97 -3.57 9.15
N VAL A 813 -11.50 -3.41 10.38
CA VAL A 813 -11.17 -2.11 11.01
C VAL A 813 -10.03 -1.37 10.27
N THR A 814 -10.05 -0.03 10.26
CA THR A 814 -9.00 0.83 9.67
C THR A 814 -8.00 1.31 10.72
N GLY A 815 -6.88 1.89 10.28
CA GLY A 815 -5.85 2.43 11.18
C GLY A 815 -6.37 3.52 12.13
N ASP A 816 -7.39 4.28 11.72
CA ASP A 816 -7.98 5.38 12.49
C ASP A 816 -8.55 4.95 13.85
N PHE A 817 -8.96 3.69 13.95
CA PHE A 817 -9.44 3.08 15.20
C PHE A 817 -8.37 3.03 16.32
N THR A 818 -7.09 3.11 15.96
CA THR A 818 -6.00 3.13 16.93
C THR A 818 -5.97 4.43 17.74
N GLY A 819 -6.38 5.55 17.14
CA GLY A 819 -6.49 6.88 17.75
C GLY A 819 -7.90 7.26 18.21
N ASN A 820 -8.95 6.76 17.53
CA ASN A 820 -10.34 7.04 17.89
C ASN A 820 -11.03 5.80 18.47
N ALA A 821 -11.39 5.88 19.75
CA ALA A 821 -11.92 4.73 20.46
C ALA A 821 -13.35 4.33 20.08
N ASP A 822 -14.10 5.24 19.49
CA ASP A 822 -15.50 5.10 19.09
C ASP A 822 -15.68 4.98 17.57
N PHE A 823 -14.57 4.89 16.82
CA PHE A 823 -14.64 4.76 15.38
C PHE A 823 -15.39 3.48 14.98
N ARG A 824 -16.43 3.66 14.18
CA ARG A 824 -17.22 2.59 13.57
C ARG A 824 -17.20 2.76 12.06
N LEU A 825 -17.10 1.65 11.35
CA LEU A 825 -17.27 1.68 9.91
C LEU A 825 -18.76 1.90 9.61
N PRO A 826 -19.11 2.81 8.69
CA PRO A 826 -20.49 2.99 8.24
C PRO A 826 -20.89 1.86 7.26
N ALA A 827 -20.83 0.60 7.71
CA ALA A 827 -21.02 -0.60 6.89
C ALA A 827 -22.38 -0.62 6.17
N ASP A 828 -23.45 -0.16 6.83
CA ASP A 828 -24.78 -0.04 6.21
C ASP A 828 -24.75 0.89 5.00
N ARG A 829 -24.08 2.04 5.10
CA ARG A 829 -23.97 3.01 3.99
C ARG A 829 -23.13 2.47 2.84
N LEU A 830 -22.06 1.72 3.14
CA LEU A 830 -21.22 1.05 2.14
C LEU A 830 -21.98 -0.07 1.42
N THR A 831 -22.78 -0.82 2.17
CA THR A 831 -23.64 -1.88 1.62
C THR A 831 -24.73 -1.29 0.73
N LEU A 832 -25.40 -0.23 1.20
CA LEU A 832 -26.41 0.51 0.44
C LEU A 832 -25.84 1.10 -0.85
N SER A 833 -24.61 1.64 -0.86
CA SER A 833 -24.01 2.19 -2.08
C SER A 833 -23.75 1.10 -3.13
N LEU A 834 -23.24 -0.07 -2.72
CA LEU A 834 -23.07 -1.23 -3.59
C LEU A 834 -24.42 -1.75 -4.11
N GLN A 835 -25.42 -1.90 -3.24
CA GLN A 835 -26.76 -2.35 -3.61
C GLN A 835 -27.43 -1.39 -4.60
N ALA A 836 -27.32 -0.07 -4.37
CA ALA A 836 -27.87 0.94 -5.26
C ALA A 836 -27.23 0.88 -6.66
N ARG A 837 -25.92 0.60 -6.74
CA ARG A 837 -25.19 0.56 -8.01
C ARG A 837 -25.41 -0.75 -8.78
N LEU A 838 -25.33 -1.89 -8.10
CA LEU A 838 -25.27 -3.23 -8.69
C LEU A 838 -26.60 -4.00 -8.66
N ARG A 839 -27.56 -3.57 -7.82
CA ARG A 839 -28.91 -4.13 -7.72
C ARG A 839 -28.91 -5.64 -7.50
N ASP A 840 -29.65 -6.37 -8.32
CA ASP A 840 -29.84 -7.83 -8.29
C ASP A 840 -28.57 -8.63 -8.65
N ARG A 841 -27.54 -7.97 -9.21
CA ARG A 841 -26.27 -8.62 -9.58
C ARG A 841 -25.21 -8.56 -8.47
N LEU A 842 -25.59 -8.19 -7.24
CA LEU A 842 -24.71 -8.16 -6.07
C LEU A 842 -25.00 -9.33 -5.14
N THR A 843 -23.97 -10.13 -4.84
CA THR A 843 -23.99 -11.14 -3.78
C THR A 843 -23.05 -10.72 -2.65
N MET A 844 -23.51 -10.79 -1.41
CA MET A 844 -22.71 -10.46 -0.23
C MET A 844 -22.86 -11.54 0.85
N PHE A 845 -21.75 -11.93 1.46
CA PHE A 845 -21.72 -12.80 2.63
C PHE A 845 -20.42 -12.60 3.41
N ASP A 846 -20.40 -12.99 4.69
CA ASP A 846 -19.20 -12.90 5.53
C ASP A 846 -18.27 -14.09 5.25
N ALA A 847 -17.49 -13.98 4.18
CA ALA A 847 -16.51 -14.98 3.78
C ALA A 847 -15.37 -15.13 4.80
N SER A 848 -15.10 -14.09 5.61
CA SER A 848 -14.03 -14.14 6.62
C SER A 848 -14.44 -14.98 7.82
N ALA A 849 -15.64 -14.76 8.35
CA ALA A 849 -16.20 -15.57 9.43
C ALA A 849 -16.41 -17.03 8.98
N LEU A 850 -16.84 -17.24 7.74
CA LEU A 850 -17.02 -18.59 7.19
C LEU A 850 -15.68 -19.32 7.04
N ALA A 851 -14.63 -18.65 6.54
CA ALA A 851 -13.28 -19.19 6.45
C ALA A 851 -12.67 -19.50 7.82
N GLU A 852 -12.89 -18.64 8.82
CA GLU A 852 -12.45 -18.90 10.19
C GLU A 852 -13.14 -20.16 10.76
N ARG A 853 -14.46 -20.31 10.56
CA ARG A 853 -15.23 -21.46 11.08
C ARG A 853 -14.92 -22.78 10.37
N LEU A 854 -14.78 -22.77 9.04
CA LEU A 854 -14.64 -23.98 8.22
C LEU A 854 -13.20 -24.34 7.85
N LEU A 855 -12.24 -23.41 7.93
CA LEU A 855 -10.84 -23.65 7.57
C LEU A 855 -9.85 -23.21 8.66
N GLY A 856 -10.33 -22.51 9.70
CA GLY A 856 -9.53 -22.10 10.86
C GLY A 856 -8.65 -20.85 10.63
N ASP A 857 -8.76 -20.19 9.47
CA ASP A 857 -7.98 -18.99 9.14
C ASP A 857 -8.73 -18.11 8.12
N THR A 858 -8.82 -16.82 8.37
CA THR A 858 -9.51 -15.85 7.50
C THR A 858 -8.80 -15.61 6.17
N ILE A 859 -7.53 -16.02 6.03
CA ILE A 859 -6.74 -15.84 4.79
C ILE A 859 -7.36 -16.53 3.56
N PHE A 860 -8.22 -17.53 3.77
CA PHE A 860 -8.90 -18.26 2.69
C PHE A 860 -10.17 -17.56 2.19
N SER A 861 -10.60 -16.45 2.81
CA SER A 861 -11.83 -15.74 2.43
C SER A 861 -11.82 -15.25 0.98
N ASN A 862 -10.70 -14.72 0.49
CA ASN A 862 -10.58 -14.26 -0.90
C ASN A 862 -10.75 -15.40 -1.91
N MET A 863 -10.30 -16.62 -1.58
CA MET A 863 -10.49 -17.80 -2.42
C MET A 863 -11.95 -18.28 -2.40
N MET A 864 -12.65 -18.14 -1.26
CA MET A 864 -14.11 -18.34 -1.19
C MET A 864 -14.86 -17.33 -2.06
N ILE A 865 -14.49 -16.05 -2.01
CA ILE A 865 -15.10 -15.00 -2.85
C ILE A 865 -14.86 -15.30 -4.35
N LEU A 866 -13.68 -15.79 -4.72
CA LEU A 866 -13.42 -16.23 -6.11
C LEU A 866 -14.31 -17.41 -6.52
N GLY A 867 -14.46 -18.43 -5.67
CA GLY A 867 -15.32 -19.59 -5.94
C GLY A 867 -16.80 -19.20 -6.07
N ALA A 868 -17.27 -18.30 -5.22
CA ALA A 868 -18.60 -17.71 -5.27
C ALA A 868 -18.81 -16.90 -6.58
N ALA A 869 -17.84 -16.07 -6.96
CA ALA A 869 -17.90 -15.29 -8.21
C ALA A 869 -17.92 -16.19 -9.45
N TRP A 870 -17.13 -17.26 -9.45
CA TRP A 870 -17.13 -18.25 -10.52
C TRP A 870 -18.49 -18.97 -10.61
N GLN A 871 -19.07 -19.40 -9.49
CA GLN A 871 -20.40 -20.03 -9.45
C GLN A 871 -21.54 -19.12 -9.93
N ASN A 872 -21.39 -17.80 -9.76
CA ASN A 872 -22.31 -16.78 -10.27
C ASN A 872 -22.11 -16.43 -11.76
N GLY A 873 -21.22 -17.13 -12.47
CA GLY A 873 -20.96 -16.85 -13.89
C GLY A 873 -20.24 -15.51 -14.12
N LEU A 874 -19.39 -15.08 -13.17
CA LEU A 874 -18.64 -13.82 -13.27
C LEU A 874 -17.19 -13.99 -13.73
N VAL A 875 -16.74 -15.22 -13.97
CA VAL A 875 -15.35 -15.56 -14.32
C VAL A 875 -15.35 -16.43 -15.60
N PRO A 876 -14.82 -15.96 -16.74
CA PRO A 876 -14.86 -16.65 -18.05
C PRO A 876 -13.76 -17.71 -18.19
N LEU A 877 -13.44 -18.44 -17.12
CA LEU A 877 -12.33 -19.41 -17.09
C LEU A 877 -12.82 -20.77 -16.62
N THR A 878 -12.23 -21.83 -17.18
CA THR A 878 -12.61 -23.19 -16.80
C THR A 878 -12.19 -23.51 -15.36
N ARG A 879 -13.01 -24.28 -14.64
CA ARG A 879 -12.67 -24.73 -13.27
C ARG A 879 -11.33 -25.46 -13.24
N GLU A 880 -11.08 -26.32 -14.21
CA GLU A 880 -9.84 -27.09 -14.32
C GLU A 880 -8.61 -26.19 -14.40
N ALA A 881 -8.67 -25.12 -15.22
CA ALA A 881 -7.58 -24.16 -15.33
C ALA A 881 -7.36 -23.39 -14.01
N ILE A 882 -8.43 -22.99 -13.32
CA ILE A 882 -8.33 -22.34 -12.00
C ILE A 882 -7.69 -23.28 -10.99
N MET A 883 -8.15 -24.54 -10.90
CA MET A 883 -7.59 -25.53 -9.97
C MET A 883 -6.12 -25.80 -10.27
N LYS A 884 -5.74 -25.90 -11.55
CA LYS A 884 -4.36 -26.11 -11.96
C LYS A 884 -3.47 -24.90 -11.66
N ALA A 885 -3.98 -23.68 -11.83
CA ALA A 885 -3.27 -22.48 -11.43
C ALA A 885 -3.04 -22.40 -9.91
N VAL A 886 -3.99 -22.88 -9.09
CA VAL A 886 -3.81 -23.01 -7.64
C VAL A 886 -2.73 -24.04 -7.29
N GLU A 887 -2.68 -25.18 -8.00
CA GLU A 887 -1.59 -26.16 -7.83
C GLU A 887 -0.22 -25.57 -8.15
N LEU A 888 -0.11 -24.87 -9.30
CA LEU A 888 1.14 -24.23 -9.72
C LEU A 888 1.59 -23.14 -8.75
N ASN A 889 0.67 -22.45 -8.07
CA ASN A 889 1.00 -21.49 -7.03
C ASN A 889 1.69 -22.14 -5.81
N GLY A 890 1.32 -23.39 -5.49
CA GLY A 890 1.99 -24.22 -4.48
C GLY A 890 1.71 -23.87 -3.01
N ALA A 891 0.96 -22.79 -2.72
CA ALA A 891 0.66 -22.37 -1.36
C ALA A 891 -0.65 -23.02 -0.83
N ALA A 892 -0.55 -23.91 0.16
CA ALA A 892 -1.69 -24.53 0.84
C ALA A 892 -2.78 -25.06 -0.13
N VAL A 893 -2.35 -25.77 -1.18
CA VAL A 893 -3.15 -26.13 -2.35
C VAL A 893 -4.51 -26.73 -1.98
N GLU A 894 -4.53 -27.82 -1.21
CA GLU A 894 -5.78 -28.52 -0.83
C GLU A 894 -6.78 -27.60 -0.11
N ARG A 895 -6.28 -26.73 0.79
CA ARG A 895 -7.13 -25.79 1.53
C ARG A 895 -7.67 -24.68 0.65
N ASN A 896 -6.90 -24.20 -0.32
CA ASN A 896 -7.36 -23.20 -1.28
C ASN A 896 -8.40 -23.79 -2.24
N GLN A 897 -8.18 -25.00 -2.76
CA GLN A 897 -9.19 -25.70 -3.56
C GLN A 897 -10.48 -25.90 -2.76
N ARG A 898 -10.36 -26.34 -1.50
CA ARG A 898 -11.51 -26.48 -0.61
C ARG A 898 -12.22 -25.14 -0.34
N ALA A 899 -11.47 -24.05 -0.13
CA ALA A 899 -12.04 -22.72 0.04
C ALA A 899 -12.84 -22.27 -1.19
N PHE A 900 -12.32 -22.52 -2.39
CA PHE A 900 -13.03 -22.24 -3.64
C PHE A 900 -14.38 -22.99 -3.68
N ASP A 901 -14.39 -24.29 -3.39
CA ASP A 901 -15.63 -25.06 -3.38
C ASP A 901 -16.62 -24.65 -2.27
N ILE A 902 -16.14 -24.24 -1.09
CA ILE A 902 -16.99 -23.66 -0.03
C ILE A 902 -17.63 -22.35 -0.52
N GLY A 903 -16.88 -21.52 -1.25
CA GLY A 903 -17.40 -20.30 -1.86
C GLY A 903 -18.56 -20.57 -2.83
N ARG A 904 -18.41 -21.58 -3.69
CA ARG A 904 -19.47 -22.04 -4.59
C ARG A 904 -20.71 -22.48 -3.81
N TRP A 905 -20.52 -23.31 -2.79
CA TRP A 905 -21.60 -23.78 -1.92
C TRP A 905 -22.32 -22.64 -1.20
N ALA A 906 -21.59 -21.65 -0.68
CA ALA A 906 -22.16 -20.55 0.09
C ALA A 906 -23.16 -19.71 -0.71
N VAL A 907 -23.00 -19.63 -2.04
CA VAL A 907 -23.95 -18.90 -2.90
C VAL A 907 -25.16 -19.76 -3.29
N LEU A 908 -24.94 -21.05 -3.58
CA LEU A 908 -26.02 -21.99 -3.90
C LEU A 908 -26.91 -22.31 -2.69
N HIS A 909 -26.32 -22.29 -1.49
CA HIS A 909 -26.94 -22.64 -0.22
C HIS A 909 -26.86 -21.49 0.79
N ALA A 910 -27.24 -20.28 0.36
CA ALA A 910 -27.09 -19.06 1.15
C ALA A 910 -27.73 -19.13 2.55
N GLN A 911 -28.89 -19.78 2.67
CA GLN A 911 -29.56 -19.96 3.97
C GLN A 911 -28.75 -20.85 4.92
N ASP A 912 -28.16 -21.93 4.41
CA ASP A 912 -27.33 -22.85 5.20
C ASP A 912 -26.02 -22.17 5.64
N ALA A 913 -25.39 -21.42 4.73
CA ALA A 913 -24.22 -20.62 5.04
C ALA A 913 -24.52 -19.56 6.12
N GLN A 914 -25.68 -18.90 6.06
CA GLN A 914 -26.11 -17.94 7.08
C GLN A 914 -26.43 -18.61 8.42
N ALA A 915 -27.10 -19.77 8.40
CA ALA A 915 -27.37 -20.56 9.60
C ALA A 915 -26.07 -21.00 10.30
N MET A 916 -25.04 -21.36 9.51
CA MET A 916 -23.69 -21.63 10.01
C MET A 916 -22.98 -20.41 10.60
N LEU A 917 -23.49 -19.19 10.47
CA LEU A 917 -22.95 -18.01 11.16
C LEU A 917 -23.81 -17.59 12.35
N ALA A 918 -25.08 -18.02 12.39
CA ALA A 918 -26.06 -17.63 13.41
C ALA A 918 -25.75 -18.16 14.82
N ASP A 919 -25.09 -19.33 14.97
CA ASP A 919 -24.81 -19.95 16.29
C ASP A 919 -23.98 -19.09 17.26
N LYS A 920 -23.34 -18.01 16.78
CA LYS A 920 -22.45 -17.16 17.59
C LYS A 920 -22.95 -15.73 17.80
N VAL A 921 -24.11 -15.36 17.26
CA VAL A 921 -24.76 -14.10 17.68
C VAL A 921 -25.32 -14.37 19.06
N VAL A 922 -24.54 -14.06 20.11
CA VAL A 922 -25.12 -13.84 21.43
C VAL A 922 -26.23 -12.83 21.19
N ALA A 923 -27.49 -13.25 21.27
CA ALA A 923 -28.63 -12.37 21.06
C ALA A 923 -28.49 -11.22 22.06
N LEU A 924 -27.99 -10.09 21.57
CA LEU A 924 -27.83 -8.92 22.40
C LEU A 924 -29.26 -8.48 22.78
N PRO A 925 -29.46 -7.95 23.98
CA PRO A 925 -30.72 -7.31 24.33
C PRO A 925 -31.10 -6.28 23.26
N ASP A 926 -32.13 -6.54 22.49
CA ASP A 926 -32.51 -5.71 21.35
C ASP A 926 -33.50 -4.61 21.78
N THR A 927 -34.39 -4.93 22.72
CA THR A 927 -35.37 -3.95 23.21
C THR A 927 -34.82 -3.09 24.37
N PRO A 928 -35.28 -1.83 24.51
CA PRO A 928 -34.94 -0.99 25.66
C PRO A 928 -35.18 -1.67 27.02
N GLU A 929 -36.27 -2.42 27.14
CA GLU A 929 -36.65 -3.15 28.35
C GLU A 929 -35.67 -4.29 28.66
N GLN A 930 -35.24 -5.04 27.64
CA GLN A 930 -34.21 -6.07 27.80
C GLN A 930 -32.88 -5.44 28.21
N LYS A 931 -32.50 -4.31 27.62
CA LYS A 931 -31.28 -3.54 27.98
C LYS A 931 -31.31 -3.03 29.42
N ILE A 932 -32.48 -2.60 29.90
CA ILE A 932 -32.69 -2.17 31.30
C ILE A 932 -32.66 -3.39 32.23
N ALA A 933 -33.35 -4.48 31.89
CA ALA A 933 -33.41 -5.69 32.70
C ALA A 933 -32.03 -6.32 32.92
N ALA A 934 -31.21 -6.37 31.87
CA ALA A 934 -29.86 -6.90 31.95
C ALA A 934 -28.92 -6.00 32.80
N ARG A 935 -29.10 -4.67 32.76
CA ARG A 935 -28.45 -3.73 33.69
C ARG A 935 -28.89 -3.89 35.14
N VAL A 936 -30.18 -4.13 35.38
CA VAL A 936 -30.73 -4.45 36.70
C VAL A 936 -30.10 -5.74 37.24
N ALA A 937 -30.05 -6.80 36.43
CA ALA A 937 -29.39 -8.05 36.79
C ALA A 937 -27.91 -7.85 37.12
N HIS A 938 -27.21 -7.04 36.31
CA HIS A 938 -25.81 -6.70 36.57
C HIS A 938 -25.64 -5.92 37.88
N LEU A 939 -26.48 -4.94 38.20
CA LEU A 939 -26.39 -4.18 39.45
C LEU A 939 -26.63 -5.03 40.70
N LYS A 940 -27.49 -6.05 40.61
CA LYS A 940 -27.69 -7.04 41.68
C LYS A 940 -26.44 -7.87 41.92
N LEU A 941 -25.79 -8.34 40.84
CA LEU A 941 -24.53 -9.06 40.93
C LEU A 941 -23.40 -8.17 41.48
N TYR A 942 -23.33 -6.93 40.97
CA TYR A 942 -22.32 -5.93 41.33
C TYR A 942 -22.37 -5.54 42.82
N GLN A 943 -23.56 -5.25 43.38
CA GLN A 943 -23.70 -4.86 44.78
C GLN A 943 -24.86 -5.57 45.48
N SER A 944 -26.11 -5.18 45.18
CA SER A 944 -27.31 -5.66 45.88
C SER A 944 -28.61 -5.26 45.18
N ASP A 945 -29.74 -5.88 45.58
CA ASP A 945 -31.08 -5.48 45.12
C ASP A 945 -31.41 -4.01 45.45
N ARG A 946 -30.85 -3.45 46.53
CA ARG A 946 -31.06 -2.03 46.88
C ARG A 946 -30.48 -1.09 45.82
N LEU A 947 -29.30 -1.41 45.27
CA LEU A 947 -28.69 -0.61 44.21
C LEU A 947 -29.50 -0.71 42.91
N ALA A 948 -29.99 -1.93 42.60
CA ALA A 948 -30.86 -2.15 41.47
C ALA A 948 -32.18 -1.37 41.58
N ARG A 949 -32.78 -1.28 42.78
CA ARG A 949 -33.95 -0.42 43.04
C ARG A 949 -33.65 1.06 42.85
N ARG A 950 -32.54 1.58 43.40
CA ARG A 950 -32.11 2.98 43.17
C ARG A 950 -32.01 3.31 41.67
N TYR A 951 -31.54 2.36 40.87
CA TYR A 951 -31.48 2.49 39.42
C TYR A 951 -32.87 2.51 38.77
N THR A 952 -33.77 1.59 39.12
CA THR A 952 -35.13 1.56 38.56
C THR A 952 -35.94 2.78 38.98
N ASP A 953 -35.89 3.17 40.26
CA ASP A 953 -36.64 4.31 40.81
C ASP A 953 -36.24 5.63 40.12
N ARG A 954 -35.00 5.73 39.62
CA ARG A 954 -34.53 6.90 38.86
C ARG A 954 -35.04 6.91 37.42
N LEU A 955 -35.27 5.74 36.83
CA LEU A 955 -35.86 5.61 35.50
C LEU A 955 -37.38 5.80 35.54
N ASP A 956 -37.99 5.51 36.69
CA ASP A 956 -39.41 5.72 36.93
C ASP A 956 -39.72 7.23 36.94
N GLY A 957 -40.65 7.64 36.07
CA GLY A 957 -41.01 9.05 35.88
C GLY A 957 -40.41 9.72 34.64
N ILE A 958 -39.52 9.06 33.89
CA ILE A 958 -39.07 9.54 32.57
C ILE A 958 -40.00 8.97 31.49
N ALA A 959 -40.90 9.81 30.97
CA ALA A 959 -41.87 9.42 29.95
C ALA A 959 -41.26 9.23 28.55
N ASP A 960 -40.23 10.00 28.23
CA ASP A 960 -39.58 9.95 26.93
C ASP A 960 -38.70 8.68 26.79
N PRO A 961 -38.97 7.79 25.81
CA PRO A 961 -38.24 6.52 25.68
C PRO A 961 -36.75 6.66 25.39
N GLU A 962 -36.37 7.68 24.62
CA GLU A 962 -34.99 7.92 24.19
C GLU A 962 -34.16 8.45 25.35
N VAL A 963 -34.68 9.46 26.06
CA VAL A 963 -34.06 9.98 27.29
C VAL A 963 -34.01 8.90 28.37
N ARG A 964 -35.07 8.09 28.53
CA ARG A 964 -35.09 6.98 29.50
C ARG A 964 -33.99 5.97 29.21
N LEU A 965 -33.80 5.61 27.94
CA LEU A 965 -32.72 4.69 27.55
C LEU A 965 -31.33 5.33 27.73
N ALA A 966 -31.16 6.61 27.41
CA ALA A 966 -29.93 7.35 27.63
C ALA A 966 -29.53 7.38 29.11
N VAL A 967 -30.47 7.73 29.99
CA VAL A 967 -30.30 7.69 31.46
C VAL A 967 -30.03 6.27 31.93
N ALA A 968 -30.74 5.27 31.39
CA ALA A 968 -30.52 3.88 31.71
C ALA A 968 -29.07 3.43 31.42
N LYS A 969 -28.46 3.90 30.34
CA LYS A 969 -27.05 3.61 30.01
C LYS A 969 -26.08 4.40 30.89
N GLY A 970 -26.23 5.73 30.95
CA GLY A 970 -25.30 6.62 31.65
C GLY A 970 -25.31 6.42 33.17
N TYR A 971 -26.49 6.27 33.77
CA TYR A 971 -26.60 6.06 35.21
C TYR A 971 -26.07 4.69 35.62
N HIS A 972 -26.35 3.64 34.85
CA HIS A 972 -25.77 2.31 35.08
C HIS A 972 -24.24 2.36 35.07
N LYS A 973 -23.65 3.07 34.09
CA LYS A 973 -22.20 3.27 33.97
C LYS A 973 -21.58 3.90 35.22
N LEU A 974 -22.27 4.86 35.84
CA LEU A 974 -21.83 5.50 37.08
C LEU A 974 -22.06 4.64 38.32
N LEU A 975 -23.15 3.88 38.39
CA LEU A 975 -23.45 3.02 39.55
C LEU A 975 -22.57 1.76 39.59
N ALA A 976 -22.19 1.22 38.43
CA ALA A 976 -21.40 0.00 38.27
C ALA A 976 -19.96 0.30 37.80
N TYR A 977 -19.27 1.25 38.44
CA TYR A 977 -17.86 1.50 38.15
C TYR A 977 -16.99 0.30 38.54
N LYS A 978 -15.97 0.00 37.73
CA LYS A 978 -15.11 -1.17 37.93
C LYS A 978 -14.02 -0.88 38.97
N ASP A 979 -14.38 -1.05 40.23
CA ASP A 979 -13.45 -1.01 41.34
C ASP A 979 -12.74 -2.34 41.59
N GLU A 980 -11.89 -2.39 42.61
CA GLU A 980 -11.06 -3.54 42.94
C GLU A 980 -11.90 -4.80 43.21
N TYR A 981 -13.07 -4.66 43.82
CA TYR A 981 -13.98 -5.76 44.11
C TYR A 981 -14.66 -6.28 42.83
N GLU A 982 -15.10 -5.38 41.96
CA GLU A 982 -15.76 -5.74 40.70
C GLU A 982 -14.77 -6.30 39.68
N VAL A 983 -13.58 -5.70 39.54
CA VAL A 983 -12.52 -6.24 38.71
C VAL A 983 -12.14 -7.65 39.18
N ALA A 984 -12.02 -7.88 40.49
CA ALA A 984 -11.80 -9.23 41.02
C ALA A 984 -12.95 -10.21 40.70
N ARG A 985 -14.21 -9.75 40.74
CA ARG A 985 -15.37 -10.56 40.32
C ARG A 985 -15.28 -10.97 38.85
N LEU A 986 -14.99 -10.00 37.98
CA LEU A 986 -14.90 -10.20 36.52
C LEU A 986 -13.67 -11.02 36.11
N LEU A 987 -12.57 -10.93 36.88
CA LEU A 987 -11.36 -11.71 36.59
C LEU A 987 -11.52 -13.20 36.89
N GLN A 988 -12.49 -13.61 37.72
CA GLN A 988 -12.73 -15.03 38.04
C GLN A 988 -13.12 -15.86 36.82
N SER A 989 -13.87 -15.29 35.86
CA SER A 989 -14.24 -15.99 34.61
C SER A 989 -13.13 -16.00 33.56
N THR A 990 -12.03 -15.27 33.78
CA THR A 990 -10.99 -15.09 32.75
C THR A 990 -10.39 -16.41 32.30
N ARG A 991 -10.17 -17.35 33.22
CA ARG A 991 -9.58 -18.65 32.88
C ARG A 991 -10.47 -19.46 31.94
N ASP A 992 -11.77 -19.45 32.17
CA ASP A 992 -12.74 -20.16 31.32
C ASP A 992 -12.79 -19.51 29.94
N ARG A 993 -12.83 -18.17 29.86
CA ARG A 993 -12.78 -17.43 28.59
C ARG A 993 -11.47 -17.62 27.82
N VAL A 994 -10.35 -17.74 28.53
CA VAL A 994 -9.05 -18.06 27.91
C VAL A 994 -9.08 -19.48 27.34
N ARG A 995 -9.72 -20.45 28.01
CA ARG A 995 -9.93 -21.83 27.49
C ARG A 995 -10.92 -21.93 26.33
N GLU A 996 -11.76 -20.92 26.13
CA GLU A 996 -12.57 -20.79 24.91
C GLU A 996 -11.71 -20.42 23.69
N ALA A 997 -10.64 -19.64 23.89
CA ALA A 997 -9.77 -19.14 22.81
C ALA A 997 -8.47 -19.94 22.60
N PHE A 998 -7.99 -20.64 23.63
CA PHE A 998 -6.71 -21.35 23.61
C PHE A 998 -6.81 -22.76 24.16
N ASP A 999 -6.05 -23.67 23.55
CA ASP A 999 -5.76 -25.02 24.04
C ASP A 999 -4.34 -25.09 24.65
N GLY A 1000 -4.06 -26.14 25.41
CA GLY A 1000 -2.74 -26.41 26.01
C GLY A 1000 -2.73 -26.32 27.54
N ASP A 1001 -1.53 -26.42 28.14
CA ASP A 1001 -1.31 -26.23 29.57
C ASP A 1001 -1.12 -24.72 29.87
N LEU A 1002 -2.25 -24.05 30.12
CA LEU A 1002 -2.32 -22.60 30.14
C LEU A 1002 -1.85 -22.02 31.49
N LYS A 1003 -0.76 -21.27 31.45
CA LYS A 1003 -0.29 -20.45 32.59
C LYS A 1003 -0.70 -18.99 32.38
N LEU A 1004 -1.52 -18.48 33.30
CA LEU A 1004 -2.03 -17.11 33.24
C LEU A 1004 -1.20 -16.19 34.14
N THR A 1005 -0.84 -15.04 33.59
CA THR A 1005 -0.22 -13.93 34.33
C THR A 1005 -1.03 -12.65 34.12
N TYR A 1006 -1.51 -12.08 35.22
CA TYR A 1006 -2.35 -10.88 35.26
C TYR A 1006 -1.50 -9.62 35.42
N HIS A 1007 -1.86 -8.54 34.70
CA HIS A 1007 -1.11 -7.27 34.71
C HIS A 1007 -1.92 -6.18 35.40
N LEU A 1008 -1.61 -5.94 36.68
CA LEU A 1008 -2.40 -5.06 37.55
C LEU A 1008 -1.53 -3.96 38.16
N ALA A 1009 -2.12 -2.81 38.46
CA ALA A 1009 -1.49 -1.75 39.25
C ALA A 1009 -2.32 -1.49 40.53
N PRO A 1010 -2.16 -2.29 41.60
CA PRO A 1010 -2.89 -2.08 42.85
C PRO A 1010 -2.55 -0.70 43.45
N PRO A 1011 -3.55 0.13 43.84
CA PRO A 1011 -3.33 1.51 44.27
C PRO A 1011 -2.39 1.71 45.46
N VAL A 1012 -2.29 0.72 46.35
CA VAL A 1012 -1.49 0.79 47.59
C VAL A 1012 -0.05 0.32 47.40
N VAL A 1013 0.24 -0.35 46.28
CA VAL A 1013 1.50 -1.11 46.07
C VAL A 1013 2.28 -0.64 44.84
N SER A 1014 1.63 0.09 43.93
CA SER A 1014 2.23 0.51 42.66
C SER A 1014 2.96 1.83 42.83
N GLN A 1015 4.18 1.90 42.28
CA GLN A 1015 4.95 3.14 42.15
C GLN A 1015 4.77 3.71 40.74
N ASP A 1016 4.98 5.01 40.58
CA ASP A 1016 4.94 5.66 39.28
C ASP A 1016 6.16 5.26 38.44
N GLY A 1017 5.92 5.07 37.14
CA GLY A 1017 6.94 4.80 36.14
C GLY A 1017 7.59 6.09 35.61
N PRO A 1018 8.57 5.97 34.69
CA PRO A 1018 9.26 7.11 34.09
C PRO A 1018 8.36 8.06 33.30
N ASP A 1019 7.20 7.57 32.84
CA ASP A 1019 6.16 8.32 32.13
C ASP A 1019 5.17 9.02 33.08
N GLY A 1020 5.43 8.97 34.40
CA GLY A 1020 4.53 9.52 35.43
C GLY A 1020 3.25 8.72 35.63
N ARG A 1021 3.12 7.52 35.03
CA ARG A 1021 1.94 6.66 35.17
C ARG A 1021 2.21 5.51 36.16
N PRO A 1022 1.23 5.03 36.93
CA PRO A 1022 1.46 3.91 37.84
C PRO A 1022 1.90 2.64 37.09
N LYS A 1023 3.01 2.03 37.51
CA LYS A 1023 3.59 0.87 36.83
C LYS A 1023 2.76 -0.39 37.11
N LYS A 1024 2.32 -1.07 36.05
CA LYS A 1024 1.67 -2.38 36.17
C LYS A 1024 2.68 -3.45 36.56
N ARG A 1025 2.28 -4.34 37.47
CA ARG A 1025 3.04 -5.49 37.94
C ARG A 1025 2.40 -6.78 37.45
N ALA A 1026 3.25 -7.78 37.16
CA ALA A 1026 2.82 -9.11 36.79
C ALA A 1026 2.51 -9.95 38.03
N PHE A 1027 1.33 -10.55 38.08
CA PHE A 1027 0.89 -11.48 39.12
C PHE A 1027 0.56 -12.83 38.48
N GLY A 1028 1.25 -13.90 38.92
CA GLY A 1028 0.96 -15.25 38.42
C GLY A 1028 -0.38 -15.80 38.93
N GLN A 1029 -0.76 -16.98 38.44
CA GLN A 1029 -2.02 -17.68 38.73
C GLN A 1029 -2.41 -17.82 40.22
N TRP A 1030 -1.48 -17.67 41.16
CA TRP A 1030 -1.79 -17.72 42.60
C TRP A 1030 -2.79 -16.64 43.02
N ILE A 1031 -2.82 -15.50 42.32
CA ILE A 1031 -3.72 -14.38 42.62
C ILE A 1031 -5.19 -14.75 42.41
N GLU A 1032 -5.48 -15.74 41.55
CA GLU A 1032 -6.84 -16.24 41.30
C GLU A 1032 -7.52 -16.72 42.59
N ARG A 1033 -6.75 -17.24 43.55
CA ARG A 1033 -7.26 -17.69 44.85
C ARG A 1033 -7.78 -16.54 45.72
N PHE A 1034 -7.29 -15.33 45.49
CA PHE A 1034 -7.68 -14.13 46.23
C PHE A 1034 -8.88 -13.42 45.62
N TYR A 1035 -9.14 -13.58 44.32
CA TYR A 1035 -10.25 -12.89 43.66
C TYR A 1035 -11.63 -13.19 44.28
N PRO A 1036 -11.99 -14.44 44.66
CA PRO A 1036 -13.26 -14.71 45.34
C PRO A 1036 -13.37 -14.03 46.70
N LEU A 1037 -12.26 -13.95 47.45
CA LEU A 1037 -12.22 -13.27 48.75
C LEU A 1037 -12.42 -11.76 48.58
N LEU A 1038 -11.70 -11.16 47.64
CA LEU A 1038 -11.81 -9.74 47.33
C LEU A 1038 -13.22 -9.40 46.80
N ALA A 1039 -13.76 -10.19 45.87
CA ALA A 1039 -15.11 -9.97 45.33
C ALA A 1039 -16.22 -10.04 46.39
N ARG A 1040 -16.09 -10.92 47.40
CA ARG A 1040 -17.02 -10.96 48.56
C ARG A 1040 -16.93 -9.71 49.44
N GLY A 1041 -15.78 -9.03 49.41
CA GLY A 1041 -15.54 -7.74 50.07
C GLY A 1041 -16.38 -6.58 49.53
N LYS A 1042 -17.18 -6.76 48.46
CA LYS A 1042 -18.09 -5.74 47.92
C LYS A 1042 -19.03 -5.09 48.96
N VAL A 1043 -19.30 -5.77 50.08
CA VAL A 1043 -20.08 -5.21 51.20
C VAL A 1043 -19.39 -4.04 51.91
N LEU A 1044 -18.06 -3.95 51.81
CA LEU A 1044 -17.25 -2.85 52.36
C LEU A 1044 -17.30 -1.60 51.48
N ARG A 1045 -17.65 -1.74 50.19
CA ARG A 1045 -17.66 -0.65 49.20
C ARG A 1045 -18.41 0.58 49.72
N GLY A 1046 -17.72 1.71 49.78
CA GLY A 1046 -18.30 2.99 50.21
C GLY A 1046 -18.57 3.11 51.72
N THR A 1047 -18.18 2.12 52.53
CA THR A 1047 -18.23 2.21 54.00
C THR A 1047 -16.95 2.83 54.55
N ALA A 1048 -16.95 3.20 55.84
CA ALA A 1048 -15.74 3.71 56.51
C ALA A 1048 -14.59 2.68 56.56
N PHE A 1049 -14.91 1.39 56.38
CA PHE A 1049 -13.99 0.26 56.37
C PHE A 1049 -13.50 -0.13 54.97
N ASP A 1050 -13.82 0.66 53.94
CA ASP A 1050 -13.32 0.42 52.58
C ASP A 1050 -11.85 0.85 52.45
N PRO A 1051 -10.88 -0.07 52.34
CA PRO A 1051 -9.47 0.28 52.22
C PRO A 1051 -9.16 1.03 50.92
N PHE A 1052 -9.93 0.82 49.86
CA PHE A 1052 -9.73 1.48 48.56
C PHE A 1052 -10.60 2.74 48.41
N GLY A 1053 -11.68 2.85 49.18
CA GLY A 1053 -12.66 3.92 49.05
C GLY A 1053 -12.11 5.34 49.26
N ARG A 1054 -10.92 5.51 49.86
CA ARG A 1054 -10.30 6.82 50.12
C ARG A 1054 -9.44 7.36 48.98
N THR A 1055 -9.19 6.58 47.92
CA THR A 1055 -8.39 7.07 46.79
C THR A 1055 -9.10 8.20 46.03
N PRO A 1056 -8.36 9.09 45.34
CA PRO A 1056 -8.94 10.16 44.54
C PRO A 1056 -9.93 9.66 43.49
N GLU A 1057 -9.59 8.56 42.78
CA GLU A 1057 -10.46 7.96 41.76
C GLU A 1057 -11.80 7.49 42.34
N ARG A 1058 -11.81 6.81 43.50
CA ARG A 1058 -13.06 6.33 44.13
C ARG A 1058 -13.90 7.48 44.69
N ARG A 1059 -13.28 8.55 45.17
CA ARG A 1059 -13.99 9.78 45.59
C ARG A 1059 -14.64 10.47 44.39
N MET A 1060 -13.91 10.60 43.29
CA MET A 1060 -14.42 11.15 42.03
C MET A 1060 -15.61 10.35 41.51
N GLU A 1061 -15.53 9.00 41.47
CA GLU A 1061 -16.64 8.16 41.00
C GLU A 1061 -17.93 8.33 41.82
N ARG A 1062 -17.81 8.44 43.15
CA ARG A 1062 -18.98 8.70 44.01
C ARG A 1062 -19.54 10.11 43.83
N ALA A 1063 -18.67 11.11 43.69
CA ALA A 1063 -19.08 12.49 43.41
C ALA A 1063 -19.79 12.59 42.05
N LEU A 1064 -19.35 11.85 41.03
CA LEU A 1064 -20.01 11.82 39.72
C LEU A 1064 -21.45 11.27 39.79
N ILE A 1065 -21.73 10.32 40.68
CA ILE A 1065 -23.11 9.81 40.89
C ILE A 1065 -24.01 10.94 41.42
N GLU A 1066 -23.56 11.64 42.46
CA GLU A 1066 -24.31 12.76 43.06
C GLU A 1066 -24.49 13.91 42.07
N GLN A 1067 -23.42 14.25 41.33
CA GLN A 1067 -23.43 15.26 40.29
C GLN A 1067 -24.43 14.93 39.18
N TYR A 1068 -24.42 13.68 38.70
CA TYR A 1068 -25.34 13.23 37.65
C TYR A 1068 -26.80 13.25 38.11
N GLU A 1069 -27.06 12.86 39.36
CA GLU A 1069 -28.41 12.95 39.94
C GLU A 1069 -28.90 14.40 40.07
N ALA A 1070 -28.02 15.32 40.47
CA ALA A 1070 -28.32 16.74 40.53
C ALA A 1070 -28.58 17.32 39.13
N ASP A 1071 -27.78 16.92 38.14
CA ASP A 1071 -27.96 17.35 36.75
C ASP A 1071 -29.30 16.88 36.19
N LEU A 1072 -29.65 15.61 36.35
CA LEU A 1072 -30.94 15.08 35.91
C LEU A 1072 -32.12 15.80 36.57
N ASN A 1073 -32.01 16.15 37.85
CA ASN A 1073 -33.04 16.93 38.54
C ASN A 1073 -33.20 18.35 37.97
N ASP A 1074 -32.12 18.98 37.49
CA ASP A 1074 -32.17 20.32 36.85
C ASP A 1074 -32.68 20.26 35.40
N VAL A 1075 -32.29 19.23 34.64
CA VAL A 1075 -32.55 19.19 33.18
C VAL A 1075 -33.84 18.48 32.78
N LEU A 1076 -34.29 17.44 33.50
CA LEU A 1076 -35.52 16.71 33.14
C LEU A 1076 -36.77 17.60 33.14
N PRO A 1077 -36.95 18.58 34.08
CA PRO A 1077 -38.05 19.54 34.00
C PRO A 1077 -38.00 20.48 32.79
N ARG A 1078 -36.85 20.56 32.10
CA ARG A 1078 -36.61 21.41 30.92
C ARG A 1078 -36.58 20.62 29.61
N LEU A 1079 -37.00 19.35 29.65
CA LEU A 1079 -37.07 18.50 28.47
C LEU A 1079 -38.16 19.00 27.52
N THR A 1080 -37.74 19.50 26.36
CA THR A 1080 -38.58 19.89 25.22
C THR A 1080 -37.96 19.31 23.95
N ASP A 1081 -38.67 19.36 22.81
CA ASP A 1081 -38.09 18.89 21.55
C ASP A 1081 -36.81 19.65 21.15
N ALA A 1082 -36.68 20.92 21.55
CA ALA A 1082 -35.49 21.73 21.27
C ALA A 1082 -34.28 21.43 22.18
N THR A 1083 -34.51 20.84 23.37
CA THR A 1083 -33.45 20.48 24.32
C THR A 1083 -33.19 18.98 24.40
N ARG A 1084 -34.06 18.15 23.79
CA ARG A 1084 -34.02 16.67 23.82
C ARG A 1084 -32.63 16.12 23.50
N ASP A 1085 -32.04 16.49 22.37
CA ASP A 1085 -30.74 15.98 21.95
C ASP A 1085 -29.62 16.32 22.94
N ALA A 1086 -29.65 17.53 23.50
CA ALA A 1086 -28.68 17.96 24.49
C ALA A 1086 -28.87 17.21 25.83
N VAL A 1087 -30.12 16.95 26.23
CA VAL A 1087 -30.45 16.14 27.42
C VAL A 1087 -30.02 14.69 27.23
N VAL A 1088 -30.24 14.09 26.06
CA VAL A 1088 -29.76 12.74 25.71
C VAL A 1088 -28.24 12.70 25.75
N ALA A 1089 -27.56 13.66 25.12
CA ALA A 1089 -26.10 13.74 25.13
C ALA A 1089 -25.54 13.91 26.55
N LEU A 1090 -26.19 14.70 27.40
CA LEU A 1090 -25.80 14.86 28.80
C LEU A 1090 -26.04 13.56 29.60
N ALA A 1091 -27.17 12.89 29.36
CA ALA A 1091 -27.49 11.63 30.01
C ALA A 1091 -26.53 10.50 29.61
N GLU A 1092 -26.06 10.46 28.36
CA GLU A 1092 -25.07 9.49 27.88
C GLU A 1092 -23.62 9.89 28.17
N LEU A 1093 -23.34 11.13 28.59
CA LEU A 1093 -21.99 11.63 28.87
C LEU A 1093 -21.12 10.73 29.77
N PRO A 1094 -21.65 10.05 30.81
CA PRO A 1094 -20.85 9.10 31.59
C PRO A 1094 -20.23 7.96 30.78
N LEU A 1095 -20.82 7.60 29.63
CA LEU A 1095 -20.29 6.58 28.73
C LEU A 1095 -18.94 7.00 28.13
N ALA A 1096 -18.61 8.29 28.09
CA ALA A 1096 -17.30 8.80 27.65
C ALA A 1096 -16.22 8.68 28.74
N ILE A 1097 -16.60 8.55 30.02
CA ILE A 1097 -15.67 8.42 31.16
C ILE A 1097 -15.20 6.96 31.26
N ARG A 1098 -14.32 6.56 30.33
CA ARG A 1098 -13.79 5.19 30.21
C ARG A 1098 -12.37 5.08 30.73
N GLY A 1099 -11.97 3.85 31.07
CA GLY A 1099 -10.59 3.52 31.44
C GLY A 1099 -10.42 3.42 32.95
N PHE A 1100 -9.16 3.44 33.38
CA PHE A 1100 -8.75 3.27 34.77
C PHE A 1100 -7.67 4.32 35.11
N GLY A 1101 -7.58 4.72 36.38
CA GLY A 1101 -6.55 5.61 36.89
C GLY A 1101 -6.37 6.88 36.04
N PRO A 1102 -5.15 7.21 35.58
CA PRO A 1102 -4.90 8.43 34.81
C PRO A 1102 -5.72 8.57 33.52
N VAL A 1103 -6.05 7.45 32.86
CA VAL A 1103 -6.87 7.46 31.63
C VAL A 1103 -8.29 7.89 31.95
N LYS A 1104 -8.84 7.38 33.05
CA LYS A 1104 -10.20 7.72 33.48
C LYS A 1104 -10.29 9.18 33.92
N GLU A 1105 -9.29 9.67 34.63
CA GLU A 1105 -9.19 11.07 35.06
C GLU A 1105 -9.10 12.03 33.86
N ALA A 1106 -8.29 11.71 32.86
CA ALA A 1106 -8.22 12.49 31.62
C ALA A 1106 -9.59 12.54 30.91
N ASN A 1107 -10.25 11.38 30.74
CA ASN A 1107 -11.57 11.31 30.13
C ASN A 1107 -12.66 12.03 30.96
N GLN A 1108 -12.55 11.99 32.29
CA GLN A 1108 -13.46 12.74 33.17
C GLN A 1108 -13.29 14.24 33.00
N ARG A 1109 -12.05 14.76 32.90
CA ARG A 1109 -11.80 16.19 32.66
C ARG A 1109 -12.36 16.66 31.32
N MET A 1110 -12.24 15.84 30.28
CA MET A 1110 -12.86 16.11 28.97
C MET A 1110 -14.39 16.10 29.08
N ALA A 1111 -14.97 15.10 29.74
CA ALA A 1111 -16.40 15.02 29.97
C ALA A 1111 -16.92 16.19 30.82
N ALA A 1112 -16.17 16.67 31.82
CA ALA A 1112 -16.54 17.81 32.65
C ALA A 1112 -16.67 19.11 31.84
N LYS A 1113 -15.76 19.36 30.90
CA LYS A 1113 -15.88 20.50 29.96
C LYS A 1113 -17.14 20.36 29.09
N ARG A 1114 -17.34 19.18 28.49
CA ARG A 1114 -18.52 18.93 27.65
C ARG A 1114 -19.83 19.03 28.43
N ARG A 1115 -19.83 18.67 29.71
CA ARG A 1115 -20.97 18.82 30.62
C ARG A 1115 -21.39 20.28 30.75
N GLU A 1116 -20.43 21.18 30.97
CA GLU A 1116 -20.71 22.62 31.11
C GLU A 1116 -21.33 23.20 29.84
N GLU A 1117 -20.81 22.80 28.67
CA GLU A 1117 -21.37 23.18 27.37
C GLU A 1117 -22.83 22.70 27.21
N LEU A 1118 -23.09 21.42 27.49
CA LEU A 1118 -24.44 20.84 27.36
C LEU A 1118 -25.43 21.47 28.34
N LEU A 1119 -25.02 21.71 29.59
CA LEU A 1119 -25.85 22.40 30.59
C LEU A 1119 -26.17 23.83 30.17
N ALA A 1120 -25.22 24.55 29.56
CA ALA A 1120 -25.47 25.89 29.04
C ALA A 1120 -26.54 25.86 27.94
N VAL A 1121 -26.42 24.96 26.97
CA VAL A 1121 -27.39 24.78 25.86
C VAL A 1121 -28.79 24.41 26.37
N ILE A 1122 -28.89 23.51 27.36
CA ILE A 1122 -30.18 23.11 27.93
C ILE A 1122 -30.80 24.28 28.70
N ARG A 1123 -30.00 25.03 29.47
CA ARG A 1123 -30.47 26.16 30.28
C ARG A 1123 -30.87 27.36 29.41
N SER A 1124 -30.32 27.51 28.21
CA SER A 1124 -30.74 28.51 27.22
C SER A 1124 -31.98 28.10 26.41
N GLY A 1125 -32.51 26.89 26.61
CA GLY A 1125 -33.73 26.41 25.92
C GLY A 1125 -33.49 25.81 24.54
N GLY A 1126 -32.24 25.44 24.20
CA GLY A 1126 -31.85 24.84 22.92
C GLY A 1126 -30.62 25.52 22.31
N PRO A 1127 -30.08 24.98 21.20
CA PRO A 1127 -28.96 25.60 20.49
C PRO A 1127 -29.36 26.97 19.91
N ASP A 1128 -28.55 27.99 20.17
CA ASP A 1128 -28.76 29.33 19.64
C ASP A 1128 -28.49 29.33 18.12
N MET A 1129 -29.55 29.45 17.31
CA MET A 1129 -29.53 29.30 15.84
C MET A 1129 -28.54 30.25 15.13
N ALA A 1130 -28.04 31.28 15.81
CA ALA A 1130 -27.06 32.23 15.26
C ALA A 1130 -25.62 31.67 15.16
N ARG A 1131 -25.29 30.53 15.81
CA ARG A 1131 -23.93 29.95 15.82
C ARG A 1131 -23.76 28.70 14.95
N ALA A 1132 -24.82 28.19 14.33
CA ALA A 1132 -24.77 26.98 13.50
C ALA A 1132 -24.49 27.25 12.00
N ALA A 1133 -24.21 28.50 11.62
CA ALA A 1133 -23.97 28.93 10.24
C ALA A 1133 -22.53 29.40 9.94
N GLU A 1134 -21.57 29.16 10.85
CA GLU A 1134 -20.12 29.22 10.61
C GLU A 1134 -19.53 27.82 10.77
#